data_AF-A0A8H5H8Y3-F1
#
_entry.id   AF-A0A8H5H8Y3-F1
#
_cell.length_a   1.000
_cell.length_b   1.000
_cell.length_c   1.000
_cell.angle_alpha   90.00
_cell.angle_beta   90.00
_cell.angle_gamma   90.00
#
_symmetry.space_group_name_H-M   'P 1'
#
loop_
_entity.id
_entity.type
_entity.pdbx_description
1 polymer ?
#
loop_
_entity_poly.entity_id
_entity_poly.type
_entity_poly.pdbx_seq_one_letter_code
_entity_poly.pdbx_strand_id
1 'polypeptide(L)'
;MDPSCDALLAKNTPKSEGNVDKRAKQNIFLQSWKASSTERSGTSLDLRNLQKTAKKYNLRPEGLAFSKEIVRRRPIWYHGEAHKKIRRMNHGYISECLKGKHEVKLTGDAETLAELLNAPDHNVSNLCECQKCQYYRQVVGCPHPHECATKAKSLLDTLPAKWDPRRAPTPSNPDREDVREEIEEWTTLTRNLITGGQLGNIFRIFTEGETTGALPANLTASDTGPQLLAATDGSCMNNGQDDAYAGAGVYYAPDDERNLSAKVPAKYRQSNQTAEMLALKEAIEHAPEDGRLFLELDSKYTIQNVTSSLQRNEDEGYIKTPNADLIKLTVARIRKRKTITRVKWVKGHNGHERNEGADRKANEAANLPQNDNFDDAIEPSLRISGAKLTHITQALAYKAIRNIKAKAKPVSRMRTSNNLEKIKEAIEEEYKKRPTTEAIWKSTRRKDLSRQQRYFLWMAIHDAYMVGTHWQRDSFSAEIQSRANCSHDGATETLEHIFIKCECAGQSEVWQEMGKLWGQTNEQDWNPPSLGAALGSQIAEITNERGKLKKGRTRLYRILMAESLYLIWKLRCERIIQNDNTAHSKPEIRARWWKAINDRLEIDKQMTQKNLKNKAIPTRLVLSTWTGIIQDEQRLPDDWTGIRGVLVGHL
;
A
#
# COMPACT_ATOMS: atom_id res chain seq x y z
N MET A 1 33.93 23.54 13.78
CA MET A 1 32.73 23.19 13.01
C MET A 1 32.97 21.82 12.41
N ASP A 2 32.18 20.83 12.78
CA ASP A 2 32.26 19.52 12.12
C ASP A 2 31.95 19.69 10.63
N PRO A 3 32.78 19.12 9.73
CA PRO A 3 32.49 19.18 8.30
C PRO A 3 31.16 18.49 8.02
N SER A 4 30.28 19.14 7.25
CA SER A 4 29.03 18.52 6.81
C SER A 4 29.30 17.22 6.05
N CYS A 5 28.35 16.28 6.07
CA CYS A 5 28.44 15.02 5.33
C CYS A 5 28.81 15.24 3.84
N ASP A 6 28.24 16.28 3.24
CA ASP A 6 28.54 16.69 1.87
C ASP A 6 30.00 17.12 1.68
N ALA A 7 30.58 17.87 2.62
CA ALA A 7 32.00 18.25 2.57
C ALA A 7 32.93 17.03 2.69
N LEU A 8 32.57 16.04 3.50
CA LEU A 8 33.32 14.78 3.62
C LEU A 8 33.27 13.95 2.33
N LEU A 9 32.10 13.89 1.69
CA LEU A 9 31.92 13.23 0.39
C LEU A 9 32.66 13.96 -0.73
N ALA A 10 32.65 15.29 -0.74
CA ALA A 10 33.35 16.12 -1.73
C ALA A 10 34.88 16.00 -1.65
N LYS A 11 35.44 15.79 -0.45
CA LYS A 11 36.88 15.52 -0.24
C LYS A 11 37.29 14.15 -0.78
N ASN A 12 36.40 13.16 -0.72
CA ASN A 12 36.69 11.76 -1.06
C ASN A 12 36.11 11.37 -2.41
N THR A 13 36.64 11.92 -3.51
CA THR A 13 36.22 11.56 -4.88
C THR A 13 37.14 10.52 -5.54
N PRO A 14 36.63 9.63 -6.41
CA PRO A 14 37.46 8.68 -7.14
C PRO A 14 38.36 9.42 -8.16
N LYS A 15 39.44 8.76 -8.61
CA LYS A 15 40.38 9.32 -9.60
C LYS A 15 39.68 9.79 -10.90
N SER A 16 38.60 9.11 -11.31
CA SER A 16 37.80 9.49 -12.48
C SER A 16 37.13 10.86 -12.37
N GLU A 17 37.00 11.41 -11.16
CA GLU A 17 36.44 12.74 -10.90
C GLU A 17 37.53 13.74 -10.47
N GLY A 18 38.81 13.46 -10.77
CA GLY A 18 39.95 14.31 -10.42
C GLY A 18 39.90 15.71 -11.05
N ASN A 19 39.27 15.85 -12.21
CA ASN A 19 39.11 17.12 -12.94
C ASN A 19 37.90 17.95 -12.47
N VAL A 20 37.12 17.46 -11.49
CA VAL A 20 35.99 18.20 -10.95
C VAL A 20 36.48 19.29 -10.00
N ASP A 21 36.18 20.56 -10.31
CA ASP A 21 36.57 21.71 -9.51
C ASP A 21 36.06 21.58 -8.06
N LYS A 22 36.96 21.71 -7.09
CA LYS A 22 36.65 21.58 -5.66
C LYS A 22 35.63 22.62 -5.19
N ARG A 23 35.63 23.84 -5.74
CA ARG A 23 34.68 24.92 -5.39
C ARG A 23 33.25 24.60 -5.85
N ALA A 24 33.11 23.73 -6.86
CA ALA A 24 31.82 23.38 -7.43
C ALA A 24 31.17 22.16 -6.75
N LYS A 25 31.90 21.37 -5.95
CA LYS A 25 31.37 20.18 -5.28
C LYS A 25 30.49 20.56 -4.09
N GLN A 26 29.19 20.36 -4.22
CA GLN A 26 28.20 20.68 -3.19
C GLN A 26 27.49 19.42 -2.69
N ASN A 27 26.80 18.66 -3.55
CA ASN A 27 25.99 17.52 -3.12
C ASN A 27 25.90 16.45 -4.21
N ILE A 28 26.22 15.20 -3.87
CA ILE A 28 26.28 14.06 -4.82
C ILE A 28 24.92 13.62 -5.36
N PHE A 29 23.82 14.02 -4.73
CA PHE A 29 22.45 13.68 -5.17
C PHE A 29 21.83 14.76 -6.06
N LEU A 30 22.45 15.94 -6.13
CA LEU A 30 22.01 17.06 -6.98
C LEU A 30 22.91 17.30 -8.18
N GLN A 31 24.12 16.71 -8.18
CA GLN A 31 25.15 16.91 -9.19
C GLN A 31 25.59 15.58 -9.79
N SER A 32 26.21 15.64 -10.97
CA SER A 32 26.63 14.49 -11.76
C SER A 32 27.99 13.91 -11.38
N TRP A 33 28.75 14.54 -10.47
CA TRP A 33 30.02 14.00 -9.96
C TRP A 33 29.79 12.96 -8.86
N LYS A 34 30.74 12.05 -8.67
CA LYS A 34 30.62 10.92 -7.74
C LYS A 34 31.57 11.02 -6.56
N ALA A 35 31.12 10.64 -5.38
CA ALA A 35 31.99 10.34 -4.24
C ALA A 35 32.48 8.89 -4.29
N SER A 36 33.59 8.61 -3.59
CA SER A 36 34.14 7.26 -3.49
C SER A 36 33.31 6.43 -2.52
N SER A 37 32.98 5.22 -2.95
CA SER A 37 32.26 4.22 -2.16
C SER A 37 33.14 3.05 -1.70
N THR A 38 34.46 3.14 -1.92
CA THR A 38 35.41 2.05 -1.64
C THR A 38 35.88 2.05 -0.19
N GLU A 39 36.23 0.88 0.35
CA GLU A 39 36.81 0.74 1.69
C GLU A 39 38.15 1.44 1.84
N ARG A 40 38.90 1.57 0.75
CA ARG A 40 40.21 2.26 0.71
C ARG A 40 40.09 3.78 0.64
N SER A 41 38.88 4.33 0.59
CA SER A 41 38.67 5.79 0.62
C SER A 41 38.60 6.30 2.06
N GLY A 42 38.92 7.57 2.28
CA GLY A 42 38.72 8.23 3.58
C GLY A 42 37.24 8.46 3.93
N THR A 43 36.30 7.83 3.22
CA THR A 43 34.86 7.91 3.47
C THR A 43 34.46 6.91 4.56
N SER A 44 33.79 7.40 5.61
CA SER A 44 33.30 6.56 6.71
C SER A 44 32.36 5.44 6.24
N LEU A 45 32.25 4.37 7.04
CA LEU A 45 31.36 3.25 6.75
C LEU A 45 29.90 3.71 6.58
N ASP A 46 29.43 4.64 7.42
CA ASP A 46 28.06 5.16 7.38
C ASP A 46 27.75 5.90 6.09
N LEU A 47 28.65 6.77 5.63
CA LEU A 47 28.49 7.49 4.37
C LEU A 47 28.53 6.54 3.16
N ARG A 48 29.31 5.46 3.24
CA ARG A 48 29.31 4.41 2.21
C ARG A 48 28.00 3.61 2.22
N ASN A 49 27.48 3.29 3.40
CA ASN A 49 26.20 2.59 3.55
C ASN A 49 25.02 3.46 3.09
N LEU A 50 25.05 4.76 3.38
CA LEU A 50 24.09 5.75 2.90
C LEU A 50 24.05 5.75 1.36
N GLN A 51 25.20 5.88 0.70
CA GLN A 51 25.27 5.84 -0.77
C GLN A 51 24.78 4.51 -1.35
N LYS A 52 25.19 3.37 -0.76
CA LYS A 52 24.74 2.03 -1.18
C LYS A 52 23.22 1.88 -1.04
N THR A 53 22.64 2.38 0.05
CA THR A 53 21.20 2.31 0.33
C THR A 53 20.41 3.20 -0.61
N ALA A 54 20.85 4.44 -0.81
CA ALA A 54 20.26 5.37 -1.76
C ALA A 54 20.22 4.77 -3.17
N LYS A 55 21.33 4.17 -3.63
CA LYS A 55 21.38 3.49 -4.93
C LYS A 55 20.46 2.26 -4.98
N LYS A 56 20.49 1.41 -3.94
CA LYS A 56 19.71 0.16 -3.87
C LYS A 56 18.20 0.41 -3.96
N TYR A 57 17.72 1.49 -3.37
CA TYR A 57 16.31 1.85 -3.32
C TYR A 57 15.96 3.04 -4.22
N ASN A 58 16.82 3.36 -5.19
CA ASN A 58 16.60 4.38 -6.20
C ASN A 58 16.14 5.73 -5.62
N LEU A 59 16.94 6.29 -4.70
CA LEU A 59 16.75 7.65 -4.20
C LEU A 59 17.12 8.65 -5.31
N ARG A 60 16.20 9.53 -5.68
CA ARG A 60 16.45 10.59 -6.68
C ARG A 60 15.57 11.82 -6.46
N PRO A 61 15.95 12.99 -7.00
CA PRO A 61 15.01 14.08 -7.22
C PRO A 61 13.84 13.63 -8.11
N GLU A 62 12.60 13.77 -7.65
CA GLU A 62 11.41 13.25 -8.32
C GLU A 62 10.19 14.12 -8.02
N GLY A 63 9.42 14.45 -9.06
CA GLY A 63 8.28 15.36 -8.99
C GLY A 63 7.80 15.83 -10.37
N LEU A 64 6.58 16.38 -10.42
CA LEU A 64 5.95 16.82 -11.66
C LEU A 64 6.49 18.19 -12.11
N ALA A 65 6.37 19.19 -11.24
CA ALA A 65 7.00 20.50 -11.37
C ALA A 65 7.54 20.98 -10.01
N PHE A 66 8.48 21.91 -10.04
CA PHE A 66 9.09 22.47 -8.83
C PHE A 66 8.95 23.99 -8.84
N SER A 67 8.66 24.57 -7.68
CA SER A 67 8.60 26.03 -7.51
C SER A 67 9.92 26.68 -7.92
N LYS A 68 9.84 27.93 -8.42
CA LYS A 68 11.02 28.72 -8.77
C LYS A 68 12.06 28.80 -7.63
N GLU A 69 11.62 28.87 -6.38
CA GLU A 69 12.50 28.85 -5.20
C GLU A 69 13.35 27.58 -5.13
N ILE A 70 12.74 26.40 -5.27
CA ILE A 70 13.46 25.11 -5.27
C ILE A 70 14.44 25.05 -6.44
N VAL A 71 13.97 25.42 -7.64
CA VAL A 71 14.79 25.34 -8.84
C VAL A 71 16.01 26.24 -8.73
N ARG A 72 15.86 27.48 -8.22
CA ARG A 72 16.95 28.45 -7.99
C ARG A 72 17.98 28.02 -6.94
N ARG A 73 17.62 27.14 -6.00
CA ARG A 73 18.52 26.62 -4.95
C ARG A 73 19.37 25.43 -5.39
N ARG A 74 19.23 24.96 -6.63
CA ARG A 74 20.03 23.83 -7.14
C ARG A 74 21.43 24.26 -7.58
N PRO A 75 22.47 23.42 -7.42
CA PRO A 75 23.80 23.71 -7.94
C PRO A 75 23.80 23.79 -9.48
N ILE A 76 24.31 24.87 -10.06
CA ILE A 76 24.39 25.01 -11.53
C ILE A 76 25.54 24.20 -12.11
N TRP A 77 26.71 24.22 -11.46
CA TRP A 77 27.87 23.46 -11.92
C TRP A 77 27.64 21.97 -11.75
N TYR A 78 27.96 21.18 -12.78
CA TYR A 78 27.74 19.73 -12.79
C TYR A 78 26.30 19.32 -12.47
N HIS A 79 25.29 20.18 -12.70
CA HIS A 79 23.89 19.91 -12.38
C HIS A 79 23.45 18.50 -12.83
N GLY A 80 22.85 17.72 -11.93
CA GLY A 80 22.59 16.28 -12.12
C GLY A 80 21.68 15.95 -13.30
N GLU A 81 20.79 16.88 -13.65
CA GLU A 81 19.77 16.71 -14.70
C GLU A 81 20.10 17.49 -15.98
N ALA A 82 21.24 18.17 -16.02
CA ALA A 82 21.64 18.94 -17.19
C ALA A 82 22.19 18.05 -18.30
N HIS A 83 22.16 18.55 -19.54
CA HIS A 83 22.84 17.90 -20.65
C HIS A 83 24.34 17.71 -20.35
N LYS A 84 24.91 16.56 -20.72
CA LYS A 84 26.30 16.17 -20.42
C LYS A 84 27.36 17.21 -20.83
N LYS A 85 27.04 18.08 -21.80
CA LYS A 85 27.88 19.22 -22.23
C LYS A 85 28.27 20.14 -21.06
N ILE A 86 27.45 20.26 -20.02
CA ILE A 86 27.72 21.13 -18.86
C ILE A 86 29.07 20.80 -18.19
N ARG A 87 29.49 19.52 -18.22
CA ARG A 87 30.79 19.11 -17.64
C ARG A 87 31.97 19.79 -18.32
N ARG A 88 31.89 20.04 -19.63
CA ARG A 88 32.94 20.70 -20.44
C ARG A 88 32.97 22.22 -20.24
N MET A 89 31.96 22.79 -19.59
CA MET A 89 31.82 24.23 -19.41
C MET A 89 32.51 24.77 -18.16
N ASN A 90 33.16 23.92 -17.36
CA ASN A 90 33.72 24.27 -16.05
C ASN A 90 35.06 25.02 -16.07
N HIS A 91 35.77 25.03 -17.19
CA HIS A 91 37.11 25.62 -17.31
C HIS A 91 37.11 26.81 -18.27
N GLY A 92 38.22 27.56 -18.29
CA GLY A 92 38.40 28.79 -19.07
C GLY A 92 38.21 30.06 -18.25
N TYR A 93 38.77 31.18 -18.73
CA TYR A 93 38.85 32.44 -17.99
C TYR A 93 37.48 32.96 -17.52
N ILE A 94 36.43 32.86 -18.35
CA ILE A 94 35.07 33.21 -17.95
C ILE A 94 34.54 32.30 -16.85
N SER A 95 34.74 30.99 -16.96
CA SER A 95 34.28 30.04 -15.94
C SER A 95 35.00 30.26 -14.60
N GLU A 96 36.29 30.60 -14.64
CA GLU A 96 37.06 30.99 -13.45
C GLU A 96 36.55 32.30 -12.84
N CYS A 97 36.21 33.30 -13.66
CA CYS A 97 35.58 34.55 -13.22
C CYS A 97 34.21 34.29 -12.58
N LEU A 98 33.38 33.44 -13.19
CA LEU A 98 32.06 33.06 -12.67
C LEU A 98 32.15 32.40 -11.30
N LYS A 99 33.11 31.48 -11.10
CA LYS A 99 33.29 30.76 -9.83
C LYS A 99 33.97 31.61 -8.75
N GLY A 100 34.93 32.45 -9.15
CA GLY A 100 35.79 33.19 -8.23
C GLY A 100 35.29 34.57 -7.87
N LYS A 101 34.89 35.37 -8.87
CA LYS A 101 34.49 36.77 -8.68
C LYS A 101 32.98 36.92 -8.51
N HIS A 102 32.20 36.31 -9.40
CA HIS A 102 30.74 36.32 -9.30
C HIS A 102 30.18 35.30 -8.30
N GLU A 103 31.01 34.40 -7.80
CA GLU A 103 30.64 33.32 -6.88
C GLU A 103 29.42 32.48 -7.30
N VAL A 104 29.20 32.33 -8.61
CA VAL A 104 28.08 31.57 -9.16
C VAL A 104 28.17 30.12 -8.72
N LYS A 105 27.24 29.69 -7.87
CA LYS A 105 27.16 28.32 -7.32
C LYS A 105 25.83 27.66 -7.65
N LEU A 106 24.76 28.44 -7.70
CA LEU A 106 23.39 28.00 -7.86
C LEU A 106 22.83 28.43 -9.23
N THR A 107 21.77 27.74 -9.65
CA THR A 107 20.98 28.08 -10.84
C THR A 107 20.38 29.49 -10.71
N GLY A 108 19.98 29.92 -9.51
CA GLY A 108 19.50 31.27 -9.25
C GLY A 108 20.57 32.36 -9.45
N ASP A 109 21.83 32.07 -9.10
CA ASP A 109 22.94 33.01 -9.34
C ASP A 109 23.18 33.18 -10.84
N ALA A 110 23.16 32.06 -11.58
CA ALA A 110 23.29 32.07 -13.03
C ALA A 110 22.11 32.77 -13.73
N GLU A 111 20.88 32.58 -13.24
CA GLU A 111 19.69 33.28 -13.73
C GLU A 111 19.83 34.79 -13.53
N THR A 112 20.15 35.22 -12.31
CA THR A 112 20.29 36.63 -11.96
C THR A 112 21.38 37.32 -12.80
N LEU A 113 22.50 36.63 -13.05
CA LEU A 113 23.55 37.18 -13.92
C LEU A 113 23.14 37.19 -15.40
N ALA A 114 22.43 36.17 -15.88
CA ALA A 114 21.97 36.10 -17.27
C ALA A 114 20.91 37.16 -17.61
N GLU A 115 20.14 37.64 -16.62
CA GLU A 115 19.19 38.75 -16.78
C GLU A 115 19.85 40.06 -17.24
N LEU A 116 21.18 40.21 -17.05
CA LEU A 116 21.93 41.33 -17.64
C LEU A 116 21.71 41.46 -19.14
N LEU A 117 21.62 40.32 -19.85
CA LEU A 117 21.47 40.29 -21.32
C LEU A 117 20.12 40.82 -21.80
N ASN A 118 19.13 40.89 -20.91
CA ASN A 118 17.78 41.35 -21.21
C ASN A 118 17.55 42.80 -20.74
N ALA A 119 18.57 43.46 -20.18
CA ALA A 119 18.42 44.84 -19.72
C ALA A 119 18.27 45.79 -20.93
N PRO A 120 17.30 46.74 -20.93
CA PRO A 120 17.00 47.58 -22.09
C PRO A 120 18.18 48.44 -22.56
N ASP A 121 19.05 48.83 -21.64
CA ASP A 121 20.22 49.69 -21.85
C ASP A 121 21.52 48.88 -22.10
N HIS A 122 21.43 47.56 -22.21
CA HIS A 122 22.60 46.69 -22.36
C HIS A 122 23.01 46.48 -23.82
N ASN A 123 24.28 46.76 -24.11
CA ASN A 123 24.91 46.53 -25.41
C ASN A 123 25.73 45.24 -25.44
N VAL A 124 25.85 44.62 -26.62
CA VAL A 124 26.65 43.40 -26.87
C VAL A 124 28.15 43.71 -26.88
N SER A 125 28.68 44.14 -25.74
CA SER A 125 30.08 44.51 -25.57
C SER A 125 30.52 44.37 -24.11
N ASN A 126 31.78 43.98 -23.89
CA ASN A 126 32.37 43.99 -22.55
C ASN A 126 32.63 45.43 -22.02
N LEU A 127 32.58 46.42 -22.91
CA LEU A 127 32.66 47.85 -22.60
C LEU A 127 31.28 48.49 -22.45
N CYS A 128 30.19 47.69 -22.40
CA CYS A 128 28.84 48.21 -22.19
C CYS A 128 28.76 49.10 -20.94
N GLU A 129 28.23 50.31 -21.09
CA GLU A 129 28.17 51.33 -20.03
C GLU A 129 26.88 51.26 -19.19
N CYS A 130 26.02 50.24 -19.38
CA CYS A 130 24.83 50.07 -18.55
C CYS A 130 25.18 49.94 -17.07
N GLN A 131 24.25 50.37 -16.20
CA GLN A 131 24.48 50.44 -14.75
C GLN A 131 24.95 49.09 -14.17
N LYS A 132 24.36 47.98 -14.63
CA LYS A 132 24.73 46.63 -14.17
C LYS A 132 26.14 46.23 -14.62
N CYS A 133 26.55 46.53 -15.86
CA CYS A 133 27.90 46.24 -16.33
C CYS A 133 28.96 47.06 -15.61
N GLN A 134 28.68 48.34 -15.32
CA GLN A 134 29.56 49.18 -14.52
C GLN A 134 29.74 48.62 -13.11
N TYR A 135 28.64 48.23 -12.46
CA TYR A 135 28.68 47.55 -11.15
C TYR A 135 29.54 46.29 -11.18
N TYR A 136 29.36 45.42 -12.19
CA TYR A 136 30.16 44.20 -12.29
C TYR A 136 31.64 44.47 -12.52
N ARG A 137 32.02 45.50 -13.28
CA ARG A 137 33.44 45.87 -13.46
C ARG A 137 34.05 46.49 -12.22
N GLN A 138 33.35 47.42 -11.58
CA GLN A 138 33.91 48.23 -10.49
C GLN A 138 33.81 47.55 -9.13
N VAL A 139 32.69 46.89 -8.84
CA VAL A 139 32.42 46.29 -7.51
C VAL A 139 32.79 44.82 -7.49
N VAL A 140 32.34 44.04 -8.48
CA VAL A 140 32.65 42.60 -8.56
C VAL A 140 34.04 42.34 -9.15
N GLY A 141 34.64 43.34 -9.81
CA GLY A 141 35.96 43.22 -10.46
C GLY A 141 35.95 42.33 -11.70
N CYS A 142 34.78 42.12 -12.33
CA CYS A 142 34.65 41.30 -13.53
C CYS A 142 35.13 42.05 -14.78
N PRO A 143 36.17 41.57 -15.50
CA PRO A 143 36.68 42.27 -16.68
C PRO A 143 35.74 42.18 -17.90
N HIS A 144 34.90 41.14 -17.97
CA HIS A 144 34.05 40.85 -19.13
C HIS A 144 32.61 40.48 -18.69
N PRO A 145 31.80 41.44 -18.21
CA PRO A 145 30.47 41.15 -17.67
C PRO A 145 29.52 40.55 -18.72
N HIS A 146 29.58 41.02 -19.96
CA HIS A 146 28.75 40.51 -21.06
C HIS A 146 29.04 39.02 -21.31
N GLU A 147 30.31 38.64 -21.46
CA GLU A 147 30.68 37.24 -21.68
C GLU A 147 30.36 36.34 -20.49
N CYS A 148 30.51 36.85 -19.26
CA CYS A 148 30.10 36.14 -18.05
C CYS A 148 28.59 35.87 -18.05
N ALA A 149 27.77 36.86 -18.38
CA ALA A 149 26.32 36.69 -18.50
C ALA A 149 25.93 35.73 -19.64
N THR A 150 26.60 35.81 -20.79
CA THR A 150 26.41 34.88 -21.91
C THR A 150 26.77 33.45 -21.53
N LYS A 151 27.86 33.25 -20.77
CA LYS A 151 28.24 31.94 -20.24
C LYS A 151 27.24 31.43 -19.20
N ALA A 152 26.74 32.29 -18.31
CA ALA A 152 25.69 31.95 -17.35
C ALA A 152 24.40 31.51 -18.05
N LYS A 153 23.95 32.25 -19.07
CA LYS A 153 22.85 31.84 -19.96
C LYS A 153 23.11 30.47 -20.59
N SER A 154 24.31 30.26 -21.14
CA SER A 154 24.69 28.99 -21.76
C SER A 154 24.65 27.81 -20.78
N LEU A 155 24.96 28.03 -19.49
CA LEU A 155 24.81 27.01 -18.45
C LEU A 155 23.33 26.68 -18.22
N LEU A 156 22.46 27.69 -18.14
CA LEU A 156 21.01 27.50 -18.01
C LEU A 156 20.41 26.78 -19.24
N ASP A 157 20.91 27.05 -20.44
CA ASP A 157 20.51 26.39 -21.69
C ASP A 157 20.91 24.90 -21.76
N THR A 158 21.57 24.38 -20.73
CA THR A 158 21.81 22.94 -20.57
C THR A 158 20.72 22.25 -19.74
N LEU A 159 19.88 23.01 -19.05
CA LEU A 159 18.84 22.52 -18.16
C LEU A 159 17.57 22.19 -18.95
N PRO A 160 16.93 21.04 -18.68
CA PRO A 160 15.61 20.77 -19.23
C PRO A 160 14.55 21.63 -18.50
N ALA A 161 13.37 21.78 -19.10
CA ALA A 161 12.35 22.72 -18.65
C ALA A 161 11.96 22.60 -17.17
N LYS A 162 11.84 21.37 -16.64
CA LYS A 162 11.53 21.09 -15.23
C LYS A 162 12.54 21.67 -14.24
N TRP A 163 13.78 21.86 -14.69
CA TRP A 163 14.91 22.27 -13.87
C TRP A 163 15.48 23.64 -14.28
N ASP A 164 14.85 24.34 -15.22
CA ASP A 164 15.24 25.67 -15.68
C ASP A 164 14.48 26.74 -14.89
N PRO A 165 15.15 27.60 -14.09
CA PRO A 165 14.47 28.60 -13.28
C PRO A 165 13.70 29.64 -14.10
N ARG A 166 14.05 29.82 -15.39
CA ARG A 166 13.36 30.71 -16.33
C ARG A 166 11.98 30.18 -16.77
N ARG A 167 11.76 28.87 -16.60
CA ARG A 167 10.51 28.16 -16.94
C ARG A 167 9.80 27.62 -15.70
N ALA A 168 10.41 27.74 -14.52
CA ALA A 168 9.87 27.22 -13.29
C ALA A 168 8.57 27.96 -12.94
N PRO A 169 7.49 27.24 -12.60
CA PRO A 169 6.27 27.90 -12.16
C PRO A 169 6.54 28.66 -10.86
N THR A 170 6.08 29.90 -10.81
CA THR A 170 5.81 30.54 -9.53
C THR A 170 4.64 29.79 -8.91
N PRO A 171 4.64 29.48 -7.61
CA PRO A 171 3.44 29.06 -6.92
C PRO A 171 2.47 30.26 -6.89
N SER A 172 1.86 30.60 -8.03
CA SER A 172 0.50 31.14 -7.98
C SER A 172 -0.33 29.95 -7.54
N ASN A 173 -1.08 30.13 -6.48
CA ASN A 173 -1.78 29.03 -5.86
C ASN A 173 -3.28 29.17 -6.10
N PRO A 174 -3.79 29.22 -7.35
CA PRO A 174 -5.23 29.33 -7.54
C PRO A 174 -5.98 28.11 -6.98
N ASP A 175 -5.31 26.96 -6.83
CA ASP A 175 -5.89 25.73 -6.26
C ASP A 175 -5.85 25.67 -4.72
N ARG A 176 -5.08 26.54 -4.05
CA ARG A 176 -4.88 26.47 -2.58
C ARG A 176 -4.90 27.84 -1.87
N GLU A 177 -5.06 28.94 -2.60
CA GLU A 177 -5.54 30.25 -2.12
C GLU A 177 -6.99 30.46 -2.61
N ASP A 178 -7.93 30.31 -1.67
CA ASP A 178 -9.18 31.09 -1.62
C ASP A 178 -10.02 31.27 -2.90
N VAL A 179 -10.19 30.22 -3.72
CA VAL A 179 -11.50 29.97 -4.34
C VAL A 179 -12.30 29.03 -3.42
N ARG A 180 -12.42 29.43 -2.16
CA ARG A 180 -13.52 29.03 -1.27
C ARG A 180 -14.73 29.91 -1.56
N GLU A 181 -15.05 30.11 -2.84
CA GLU A 181 -16.48 30.11 -3.17
C GLU A 181 -16.88 28.65 -3.12
N GLU A 182 -17.15 28.19 -1.90
CA GLU A 182 -18.08 27.10 -1.68
C GLU A 182 -19.36 27.49 -2.43
N ILE A 183 -19.49 27.07 -3.68
CA ILE A 183 -20.81 26.64 -4.14
C ILE A 183 -21.10 25.49 -3.15
N GLU A 184 -21.88 25.75 -2.09
CA GLU A 184 -21.99 25.08 -0.77
C GLU A 184 -21.88 23.53 -0.72
N GLU A 185 -21.86 22.84 -1.86
CA GLU A 185 -21.88 21.39 -2.00
C GLU A 185 -20.79 20.80 -2.93
N TRP A 186 -20.02 21.60 -3.69
CA TRP A 186 -19.08 21.12 -4.71
C TRP A 186 -17.62 21.32 -4.30
N THR A 187 -16.81 20.25 -4.35
CA THR A 187 -15.38 20.27 -4.06
C THR A 187 -14.55 20.20 -5.34
N THR A 188 -13.67 21.18 -5.59
CA THR A 188 -12.73 21.14 -6.71
C THR A 188 -11.67 20.05 -6.49
N LEU A 189 -11.45 19.20 -7.50
CA LEU A 189 -10.42 18.16 -7.45
C LEU A 189 -9.02 18.78 -7.48
N THR A 190 -8.19 18.40 -6.51
CA THR A 190 -6.86 18.98 -6.34
C THR A 190 -5.88 18.41 -7.37
N ARG A 191 -5.19 19.29 -8.11
CA ARG A 191 -4.20 18.87 -9.11
C ARG A 191 -2.78 18.73 -8.55
N ASN A 192 -2.40 19.51 -7.52
CA ASN A 192 -1.11 19.41 -6.80
C ASN A 192 0.10 19.15 -7.73
N LEU A 193 0.32 20.02 -8.71
CA LEU A 193 1.38 19.84 -9.72
C LEU A 193 2.76 20.36 -9.27
N ILE A 194 2.78 21.37 -8.38
CA ILE A 194 4.01 22.10 -8.02
C ILE A 194 4.49 21.66 -6.64
N THR A 195 5.70 21.12 -6.58
CA THR A 195 6.40 20.87 -5.31
C THR A 195 7.14 22.14 -4.87
N GLY A 196 6.80 22.64 -3.67
CA GLY A 196 7.41 23.81 -3.05
C GLY A 196 8.10 23.52 -1.71
N GLY A 197 8.61 24.58 -1.08
CA GLY A 197 9.26 24.53 0.22
C GLY A 197 10.75 24.20 0.14
N GLN A 198 11.24 23.41 1.09
CA GLN A 198 12.67 23.11 1.23
C GLN A 198 13.18 22.17 0.13
N LEU A 199 14.47 22.30 -0.21
CA LEU A 199 15.13 21.48 -1.24
C LEU A 199 15.02 19.98 -0.96
N GLY A 200 14.96 19.57 0.31
CA GLY A 200 14.73 18.18 0.72
C GLY A 200 13.43 17.56 0.19
N ASN A 201 12.42 18.38 -0.12
CA ASN A 201 11.11 17.91 -0.59
C ASN A 201 11.13 17.30 -1.99
N ILE A 202 12.21 17.49 -2.77
CA ILE A 202 12.34 16.90 -4.09
C ILE A 202 12.79 15.43 -4.03
N PHE A 203 13.39 14.99 -2.92
CA PHE A 203 13.95 13.65 -2.84
C PHE A 203 12.87 12.61 -2.54
N ARG A 204 12.78 11.60 -3.40
CA ARG A 204 11.92 10.44 -3.20
C ARG A 204 12.72 9.15 -3.27
N ILE A 205 12.34 8.17 -2.46
CA ILE A 205 12.95 6.84 -2.34
C ILE A 205 11.94 5.75 -2.71
N PHE A 206 12.42 4.58 -3.11
CA PHE A 206 11.61 3.53 -3.74
C PHE A 206 11.00 4.00 -5.06
N THR A 207 11.72 4.85 -5.80
CA THR A 207 11.26 5.35 -7.09
C THR A 207 11.40 4.28 -8.17
N GLU A 208 10.48 4.31 -9.14
CA GLU A 208 10.39 3.36 -10.24
C GLU A 208 10.16 4.12 -11.56
N GLY A 209 10.51 3.49 -12.68
CA GLY A 209 10.34 4.05 -14.03
C GLY A 209 11.33 5.17 -14.38
N GLU A 210 11.25 5.63 -15.63
CA GLU A 210 12.04 6.74 -16.17
C GLU A 210 11.66 8.11 -15.58
N THR A 211 12.61 9.04 -15.53
CA THR A 211 12.31 10.44 -15.23
C THR A 211 12.09 11.21 -16.54
N THR A 212 11.38 12.35 -16.45
CA THR A 212 11.30 13.31 -17.54
C THR A 212 11.79 14.67 -17.08
N GLY A 213 12.46 15.39 -17.98
CA GLY A 213 12.82 16.80 -17.81
C GLY A 213 11.74 17.78 -18.30
N ALA A 214 10.62 17.28 -18.85
CA ALA A 214 9.50 18.10 -19.30
C ALA A 214 8.60 18.54 -18.13
N LEU A 215 7.95 19.69 -18.29
CA LEU A 215 6.86 20.14 -17.43
C LEU A 215 5.53 19.51 -17.91
N PRO A 216 4.53 19.36 -17.03
CA PRO A 216 3.15 19.09 -17.44
C PRO A 216 2.68 20.14 -18.46
N ALA A 217 1.89 19.71 -19.45
CA ALA A 217 1.37 20.63 -20.48
C ALA A 217 0.45 21.72 -19.89
N ASN A 218 -0.35 21.36 -18.88
CA ASN A 218 -1.31 22.25 -18.23
C ASN A 218 -0.92 22.43 -16.75
N LEU A 219 -0.22 23.52 -16.41
CA LEU A 219 0.13 23.83 -15.02
C LEU A 219 -1.04 24.42 -14.22
N THR A 220 -1.99 25.04 -14.91
CA THR A 220 -3.24 25.60 -14.38
C THR A 220 -4.43 25.00 -15.13
N ALA A 221 -5.63 25.10 -14.56
CA ALA A 221 -6.88 24.65 -15.18
C ALA A 221 -7.78 25.85 -15.43
N SER A 222 -8.49 25.87 -16.55
CA SER A 222 -9.47 26.89 -16.86
C SER A 222 -10.80 26.61 -16.14
N ASP A 223 -11.40 27.65 -15.56
CA ASP A 223 -12.80 27.66 -15.10
C ASP A 223 -13.74 28.34 -16.12
N THR A 224 -13.34 28.35 -17.39
CA THR A 224 -14.21 28.76 -18.51
C THR A 224 -14.70 27.54 -19.29
N GLY A 225 -15.85 27.67 -19.93
CA GLY A 225 -16.44 26.62 -20.78
C GLY A 225 -17.78 26.08 -20.28
N PRO A 226 -18.46 25.26 -21.10
CA PRO A 226 -19.77 24.70 -20.78
C PRO A 226 -19.69 23.78 -19.56
N GLN A 227 -20.71 23.83 -18.71
CA GLN A 227 -20.83 22.94 -17.56
C GLN A 227 -21.38 21.59 -18.00
N LEU A 228 -20.68 20.51 -17.62
CA LEU A 228 -21.07 19.14 -17.84
C LEU A 228 -21.37 18.49 -16.50
N LEU A 229 -22.61 18.05 -16.30
CA LEU A 229 -23.05 17.38 -15.10
C LEU A 229 -23.26 15.88 -15.37
N ALA A 230 -22.61 15.03 -14.59
CA ALA A 230 -22.75 13.58 -14.64
C ALA A 230 -22.72 12.98 -13.23
N ALA A 231 -23.11 11.73 -13.11
CA ALA A 231 -22.89 10.90 -11.93
C ALA A 231 -21.99 9.72 -12.28
N THR A 232 -21.27 9.22 -11.28
CA THR A 232 -20.46 8.01 -11.40
C THR A 232 -20.76 7.06 -10.26
N ASP A 233 -20.84 5.77 -10.56
CA ASP A 233 -21.10 4.72 -9.57
C ASP A 233 -20.27 3.46 -9.89
N GLY A 234 -20.08 2.61 -8.89
CA GLY A 234 -19.37 1.35 -8.99
C GLY A 234 -20.10 0.21 -8.29
N SER A 235 -20.36 -0.86 -9.04
CA SER A 235 -21.01 -2.06 -8.53
C SER A 235 -20.05 -3.25 -8.51
N CYS A 236 -20.17 -4.10 -7.49
CA CYS A 236 -19.44 -5.35 -7.39
C CYS A 236 -20.34 -6.46 -6.87
N MET A 237 -20.42 -7.53 -7.65
CA MET A 237 -21.02 -8.79 -7.24
C MET A 237 -20.01 -9.59 -6.43
N ASN A 238 -20.50 -10.31 -5.41
CA ASN A 238 -19.69 -11.09 -4.47
C ASN A 238 -18.57 -10.25 -3.82
N ASN A 239 -18.83 -8.97 -3.53
CA ASN A 239 -17.81 -8.05 -3.01
C ASN A 239 -17.11 -8.61 -1.75
N GLY A 240 -15.77 -8.65 -1.79
CA GLY A 240 -14.92 -9.19 -0.73
C GLY A 240 -14.63 -10.70 -0.83
N GLN A 241 -15.21 -11.38 -1.82
CA GLN A 241 -14.99 -12.79 -2.12
C GLN A 241 -13.91 -12.98 -3.22
N ASP A 242 -13.47 -14.21 -3.42
CA ASP A 242 -12.42 -14.58 -4.37
C ASP A 242 -12.91 -14.58 -5.83
N ASP A 243 -14.21 -14.79 -6.02
CA ASP A 243 -14.95 -14.79 -7.27
C ASP A 243 -15.66 -13.45 -7.55
N ALA A 244 -15.29 -12.39 -6.82
CA ALA A 244 -15.86 -11.06 -6.99
C ALA A 244 -15.61 -10.54 -8.41
N TYR A 245 -16.58 -9.82 -8.96
CA TYR A 245 -16.45 -9.10 -10.23
C TYR A 245 -17.17 -7.77 -10.16
N ALA A 246 -16.61 -6.75 -10.82
CA ALA A 246 -17.06 -5.38 -10.65
C ALA A 246 -17.16 -4.62 -11.98
N GLY A 247 -18.00 -3.60 -11.98
CA GLY A 247 -18.25 -2.72 -13.12
C GLY A 247 -18.47 -1.28 -12.67
N ALA A 248 -18.08 -0.35 -13.52
CA ALA A 248 -18.15 1.08 -13.33
C ALA A 248 -19.16 1.70 -14.30
N GLY A 249 -19.91 2.70 -13.83
CA GLY A 249 -20.91 3.40 -14.61
C GLY A 249 -20.70 4.92 -14.60
N VAL A 250 -20.84 5.55 -15.76
CA VAL A 250 -20.88 7.01 -15.92
C VAL A 250 -22.20 7.38 -16.59
N TYR A 251 -22.90 8.36 -16.05
CA TYR A 251 -24.22 8.73 -16.55
C TYR A 251 -24.44 10.25 -16.55
N TYR A 252 -24.83 10.80 -17.70
CA TYR A 252 -25.13 12.22 -17.91
C TYR A 252 -26.64 12.49 -17.87
N ALA A 253 -27.38 11.83 -18.77
CA ALA A 253 -28.83 11.96 -18.96
C ALA A 253 -29.38 10.74 -19.74
N PRO A 254 -30.71 10.54 -19.80
CA PRO A 254 -31.31 9.54 -20.68
C PRO A 254 -30.84 9.68 -22.13
N ASP A 255 -30.53 8.54 -22.76
CA ASP A 255 -30.10 8.43 -24.16
C ASP A 255 -28.86 9.27 -24.57
N ASP A 256 -28.11 9.78 -23.60
CA ASP A 256 -26.85 10.47 -23.87
C ASP A 256 -25.76 9.48 -24.30
N GLU A 257 -25.19 9.69 -25.49
CA GLU A 257 -24.14 8.83 -26.07
C GLU A 257 -22.87 8.74 -25.21
N ARG A 258 -22.67 9.68 -24.28
CA ARG A 258 -21.53 9.71 -23.36
C ARG A 258 -21.73 8.82 -22.13
N ASN A 259 -22.92 8.26 -21.94
CA ASN A 259 -23.15 7.27 -20.89
C ASN A 259 -22.26 6.04 -21.13
N LEU A 260 -21.58 5.57 -20.09
CA LEU A 260 -20.54 4.55 -20.22
C LEU A 260 -20.71 3.44 -19.18
N SER A 261 -20.51 2.20 -19.63
CA SER A 261 -20.40 0.99 -18.81
C SER A 261 -18.99 0.41 -19.00
N ALA A 262 -18.20 0.34 -17.93
CA ALA A 262 -16.80 -0.13 -17.99
C ALA A 262 -16.54 -1.28 -17.00
N LYS A 263 -16.13 -2.45 -17.50
CA LYS A 263 -15.75 -3.59 -16.66
C LYS A 263 -14.46 -3.26 -15.89
N VAL A 264 -14.38 -3.62 -14.61
CA VAL A 264 -13.13 -3.49 -13.85
C VAL A 264 -12.09 -4.50 -14.36
N PRO A 265 -10.92 -4.06 -14.87
CA PRO A 265 -9.91 -4.96 -15.42
C PRO A 265 -9.44 -6.02 -14.42
N ALA A 266 -9.19 -7.24 -14.90
CA ALA A 266 -8.82 -8.39 -14.06
C ALA A 266 -7.55 -8.18 -13.21
N LYS A 267 -6.63 -7.31 -13.66
CA LYS A 267 -5.42 -6.95 -12.90
C LYS A 267 -5.71 -6.16 -11.62
N TYR A 268 -6.86 -5.51 -11.53
CA TYR A 268 -7.28 -4.79 -10.34
C TYR A 268 -8.18 -5.66 -9.46
N ARG A 269 -8.13 -5.38 -8.15
CA ARG A 269 -9.02 -6.03 -7.18
C ARG A 269 -10.47 -5.72 -7.54
N GLN A 270 -11.27 -6.75 -7.74
CA GLN A 270 -12.71 -6.62 -7.97
C GLN A 270 -13.40 -6.24 -6.65
N SER A 271 -13.87 -5.00 -6.55
CA SER A 271 -14.57 -4.46 -5.36
C SER A 271 -15.31 -3.17 -5.70
N ASN A 272 -16.31 -2.78 -4.92
CA ASN A 272 -17.03 -1.50 -5.09
C ASN A 272 -16.04 -0.31 -5.15
N GLN A 273 -15.11 -0.24 -4.20
CA GLN A 273 -14.12 0.84 -4.12
C GLN A 273 -13.22 0.94 -5.36
N THR A 274 -12.95 -0.18 -6.04
CA THR A 274 -12.19 -0.17 -7.29
C THR A 274 -13.06 0.32 -8.44
N ALA A 275 -14.31 -0.16 -8.52
CA ALA A 275 -15.27 0.25 -9.54
C ALA A 275 -15.61 1.75 -9.45
N GLU A 276 -15.86 2.27 -8.25
CA GLU A 276 -16.12 3.70 -8.03
C GLU A 276 -14.95 4.58 -8.49
N MET A 277 -13.70 4.17 -8.21
CA MET A 277 -12.51 4.89 -8.66
C MET A 277 -12.34 4.80 -10.18
N LEU A 278 -12.65 3.64 -10.77
CA LEU A 278 -12.64 3.46 -12.23
C LEU A 278 -13.70 4.35 -12.89
N ALA A 279 -14.91 4.42 -12.33
CA ALA A 279 -15.98 5.27 -12.84
C ALA A 279 -15.58 6.74 -12.88
N LEU A 280 -14.93 7.24 -11.81
CA LEU A 280 -14.36 8.58 -11.78
C LEU A 280 -13.29 8.77 -12.88
N LYS A 281 -12.36 7.83 -13.02
CA LYS A 281 -11.33 7.85 -14.09
C LYS A 281 -11.98 7.95 -15.46
N GLU A 282 -12.96 7.09 -15.75
CA GLU A 282 -13.60 7.04 -17.06
C GLU A 282 -14.39 8.31 -17.37
N ALA A 283 -15.09 8.87 -16.37
CA ALA A 283 -15.80 10.14 -16.54
C ALA A 283 -14.86 11.30 -16.87
N ILE A 284 -13.69 11.35 -16.22
CA ILE A 284 -12.67 12.38 -16.44
C ILE A 284 -12.03 12.26 -17.82
N GLU A 285 -11.79 11.04 -18.28
CA GLU A 285 -11.09 10.75 -19.53
C GLU A 285 -11.98 10.94 -20.76
N HIS A 286 -13.27 10.60 -20.67
CA HIS A 286 -14.22 10.71 -21.78
C HIS A 286 -14.99 12.03 -21.79
N ALA A 287 -14.88 12.86 -20.75
CA ALA A 287 -15.50 14.18 -20.76
C ALA A 287 -14.79 15.12 -21.75
N PRO A 288 -15.54 15.91 -22.56
CA PRO A 288 -15.01 16.93 -23.46
C PRO A 288 -13.88 17.78 -22.86
N GLU A 289 -12.86 18.08 -23.67
CA GLU A 289 -11.64 18.76 -23.23
C GLU A 289 -11.89 20.21 -22.77
N ASP A 290 -12.91 20.86 -23.33
CA ASP A 290 -13.31 22.25 -23.11
C ASP A 290 -14.44 22.42 -22.08
N GLY A 291 -15.07 21.32 -21.67
CA GLY A 291 -16.16 21.33 -20.69
C GLY A 291 -15.66 21.28 -19.25
N ARG A 292 -16.28 22.07 -18.37
CA ARG A 292 -16.08 22.01 -16.92
C ARG A 292 -16.89 20.86 -16.35
N LEU A 293 -16.24 19.91 -15.70
CA LEU A 293 -16.86 18.66 -15.29
C LEU A 293 -17.34 18.73 -13.83
N PHE A 294 -18.61 18.42 -13.60
CA PHE A 294 -19.25 18.33 -12.29
C PHE A 294 -19.76 16.89 -12.12
N LEU A 295 -19.19 16.16 -11.16
CA LEU A 295 -19.51 14.76 -10.91
C LEU A 295 -20.21 14.55 -9.56
N GLU A 296 -21.37 13.91 -9.59
CA GLU A 296 -22.02 13.37 -8.40
C GLU A 296 -21.46 11.96 -8.12
N LEU A 297 -21.00 11.72 -6.89
CA LEU A 297 -20.50 10.42 -6.44
C LEU A 297 -21.10 10.06 -5.09
N ASP A 298 -21.39 8.78 -4.87
CA ASP A 298 -21.80 8.27 -3.56
C ASP A 298 -20.62 7.74 -2.72
N SER A 299 -19.46 7.56 -3.35
CA SER A 299 -18.24 7.07 -2.73
C SER A 299 -17.42 8.15 -2.01
N LYS A 300 -17.54 8.19 -0.69
CA LYS A 300 -16.62 8.97 0.16
C LYS A 300 -15.17 8.53 0.02
N TYR A 301 -14.93 7.24 -0.20
CA TYR A 301 -13.57 6.70 -0.39
C TYR A 301 -12.92 7.31 -1.62
N THR A 302 -13.63 7.32 -2.75
CA THR A 302 -13.12 7.88 -4.01
C THR A 302 -12.83 9.37 -3.87
N ILE A 303 -13.81 10.15 -3.39
CA ILE A 303 -13.66 11.60 -3.16
C ILE A 303 -12.43 11.89 -2.28
N GLN A 304 -12.30 11.22 -1.12
CA GLN A 304 -11.20 11.46 -0.19
C GLN A 304 -9.82 11.16 -0.80
N ASN A 305 -9.69 10.15 -1.66
CA ASN A 305 -8.40 9.79 -2.26
C ASN A 305 -7.91 10.79 -3.31
N VAL A 306 -8.81 11.49 -3.99
CA VAL A 306 -8.48 12.51 -5.01
C VAL A 306 -8.57 13.95 -4.47
N THR A 307 -8.93 14.13 -3.20
CA THR A 307 -8.99 15.42 -2.51
C THR A 307 -8.12 15.40 -1.23
N SER A 308 -8.72 15.25 -0.06
CA SER A 308 -8.10 15.46 1.25
C SER A 308 -6.93 14.51 1.56
N SER A 309 -6.94 13.30 1.02
CA SER A 309 -5.88 12.30 1.25
C SER A 309 -4.80 12.30 0.17
N LEU A 310 -5.01 13.01 -0.95
CA LEU A 310 -4.13 12.97 -2.12
C LEU A 310 -2.68 13.31 -1.75
N GLN A 311 -2.46 14.47 -1.13
CA GLN A 311 -1.12 14.96 -0.80
C GLN A 311 -0.37 13.96 0.10
N ARG A 312 -1.04 13.48 1.15
CA ARG A 312 -0.46 12.50 2.08
C ARG A 312 -0.13 11.18 1.39
N ASN A 313 -1.04 10.67 0.57
CA ASN A 313 -0.84 9.42 -0.16
C ASN A 313 0.35 9.54 -1.14
N GLU A 314 0.46 10.66 -1.85
CA GLU A 314 1.62 10.93 -2.69
C GLU A 314 2.91 11.03 -1.89
N ASP A 315 2.92 11.76 -0.77
CA ASP A 315 4.11 11.93 0.05
C ASP A 315 4.58 10.60 0.67
N GLU A 316 3.65 9.74 1.07
CA GLU A 316 3.93 8.37 1.53
C GLU A 316 4.16 7.36 0.37
N GLY A 317 4.16 7.81 -0.89
CA GLY A 317 4.41 6.98 -2.08
C GLY A 317 3.36 5.90 -2.33
N TYR A 318 2.15 6.07 -1.81
CA TYR A 318 1.04 5.12 -1.84
C TYR A 318 1.36 3.73 -1.23
N ILE A 319 2.41 3.62 -0.40
CA ILE A 319 2.91 2.34 0.13
C ILE A 319 1.82 1.59 0.93
N LYS A 320 0.93 2.33 1.60
CA LYS A 320 -0.16 1.78 2.42
C LYS A 320 -1.53 1.85 1.76
N THR A 321 -1.64 2.48 0.60
CA THR A 321 -2.92 2.80 -0.02
C THR A 321 -3.40 1.60 -0.86
N PRO A 322 -4.56 1.00 -0.56
CA PRO A 322 -5.20 0.04 -1.45
C PRO A 322 -5.48 0.68 -2.82
N ASN A 323 -5.56 -0.11 -3.88
CA ASN A 323 -5.86 0.38 -5.24
C ASN A 323 -4.92 1.50 -5.73
N ALA A 324 -3.71 1.59 -5.18
CA ALA A 324 -2.75 2.66 -5.44
C ALA A 324 -2.53 2.94 -6.93
N ASP A 325 -2.43 1.92 -7.77
CA ASP A 325 -2.10 2.10 -9.18
C ASP A 325 -3.28 2.71 -9.97
N LEU A 326 -4.52 2.33 -9.66
CA LEU A 326 -5.71 2.96 -10.25
C LEU A 326 -5.90 4.40 -9.74
N ILE A 327 -5.61 4.66 -8.46
CA ILE A 327 -5.65 6.02 -7.91
C ILE A 327 -4.64 6.92 -8.61
N LYS A 328 -3.39 6.47 -8.77
CA LYS A 328 -2.35 7.22 -9.50
C LYS A 328 -2.76 7.51 -10.94
N LEU A 329 -3.37 6.53 -11.62
CA LEU A 329 -3.88 6.70 -12.98
C LEU A 329 -4.98 7.75 -13.03
N THR A 330 -5.96 7.67 -12.13
CA THR A 330 -7.06 8.63 -12.01
C THR A 330 -6.54 10.05 -11.76
N VAL A 331 -5.62 10.20 -10.80
CA VAL A 331 -4.97 11.50 -10.50
C VAL A 331 -4.22 12.04 -11.71
N ALA A 332 -3.54 11.20 -12.48
CA ALA A 332 -2.89 11.63 -13.71
C ALA A 332 -3.92 12.13 -14.75
N ARG A 333 -5.08 11.48 -14.89
CA ARG A 333 -6.16 11.95 -15.76
C ARG A 333 -6.75 13.28 -15.28
N ILE A 334 -6.97 13.46 -13.97
CA ILE A 334 -7.35 14.75 -13.36
C ILE A 334 -6.35 15.85 -13.75
N ARG A 335 -5.05 15.56 -13.61
CA ARG A 335 -3.96 16.50 -13.90
C ARG A 335 -3.83 16.81 -15.40
N LYS A 336 -4.23 15.91 -16.28
CA LYS A 336 -4.16 16.12 -17.74
C LYS A 336 -5.21 17.11 -18.24
N ARG A 337 -6.39 17.15 -17.61
CA ARG A 337 -7.50 18.03 -18.02
C ARG A 337 -7.09 19.50 -18.07
N LYS A 338 -7.59 20.20 -19.10
CA LYS A 338 -7.40 21.65 -19.32
C LYS A 338 -8.38 22.47 -18.49
N THR A 339 -9.56 21.93 -18.21
CA THR A 339 -10.61 22.56 -17.41
C THR A 339 -10.70 21.94 -16.02
N ILE A 340 -11.34 22.66 -15.11
CA ILE A 340 -11.58 22.19 -13.75
C ILE A 340 -12.51 20.96 -13.69
N THR A 341 -12.41 20.22 -12.59
CA THR A 341 -13.34 19.15 -12.23
C THR A 341 -13.78 19.35 -10.78
N ARG A 342 -15.09 19.33 -10.55
CA ARG A 342 -15.71 19.43 -9.22
C ARG A 342 -16.48 18.16 -8.92
N VAL A 343 -16.47 17.75 -7.66
CA VAL A 343 -17.19 16.57 -7.18
C VAL A 343 -18.15 16.95 -6.06
N LYS A 344 -19.33 16.33 -6.04
CA LYS A 344 -20.31 16.45 -4.96
C LYS A 344 -20.62 15.06 -4.42
N TRP A 345 -20.59 14.92 -3.10
CA TRP A 345 -21.07 13.69 -2.49
C TRP A 345 -22.60 13.68 -2.47
N VAL A 346 -23.20 12.63 -3.03
CA VAL A 346 -24.64 12.38 -2.97
C VAL A 346 -24.91 11.11 -2.17
N LYS A 347 -26.10 11.03 -1.57
CA LYS A 347 -26.50 9.81 -0.88
C LYS A 347 -26.98 8.80 -1.93
N GLY A 348 -26.31 7.66 -2.03
CA GLY A 348 -26.73 6.56 -2.90
C GLY A 348 -28.13 6.04 -2.57
N HIS A 349 -28.81 5.52 -3.59
CA HIS A 349 -30.16 4.92 -3.52
C HIS A 349 -31.24 5.81 -2.87
N ASN A 350 -31.24 7.11 -3.21
CA ASN A 350 -32.16 8.09 -2.64
C ASN A 350 -33.06 8.78 -3.69
N GLY A 351 -33.29 8.17 -4.86
CA GLY A 351 -34.16 8.74 -5.91
C GLY A 351 -33.46 9.72 -6.86
N HIS A 352 -32.14 9.84 -6.82
CA HIS A 352 -31.39 10.74 -7.71
C HIS A 352 -31.22 10.11 -9.08
N GLU A 353 -31.97 10.59 -10.08
CA GLU A 353 -32.02 10.05 -11.45
C GLU A 353 -30.64 9.74 -12.04
N ARG A 354 -29.67 10.66 -11.93
CA ARG A 354 -28.32 10.45 -12.47
C ARG A 354 -27.54 9.37 -11.74
N ASN A 355 -27.59 9.35 -10.41
CA ASN A 355 -26.94 8.33 -9.60
C ASN A 355 -27.54 6.94 -9.90
N GLU A 356 -28.86 6.85 -10.04
CA GLU A 356 -29.52 5.60 -10.43
C GLU A 356 -29.16 5.17 -11.86
N GLY A 357 -29.02 6.13 -12.79
CA GLY A 357 -28.49 5.88 -14.12
C GLY A 357 -27.06 5.32 -14.09
N ALA A 358 -26.20 5.87 -13.24
CA ALA A 358 -24.83 5.41 -13.06
C ALA A 358 -24.77 4.02 -12.41
N ASP A 359 -25.59 3.73 -11.39
CA ASP A 359 -25.72 2.40 -10.78
C ASP A 359 -26.16 1.35 -11.81
N ARG A 360 -27.17 1.67 -12.65
CA ARG A 360 -27.58 0.77 -13.75
C ARG A 360 -26.42 0.46 -14.70
N LYS A 361 -25.66 1.49 -15.10
CA LYS A 361 -24.49 1.31 -15.98
C LYS A 361 -23.39 0.49 -15.32
N ALA A 362 -23.16 0.67 -14.02
CA ALA A 362 -22.19 -0.12 -13.26
C ALA A 362 -22.59 -1.60 -13.15
N ASN A 363 -23.88 -1.89 -12.94
CA ASN A 363 -24.40 -3.25 -12.91
C ASN A 363 -24.38 -3.93 -14.29
N GLU A 364 -24.72 -3.20 -15.36
CA GLU A 364 -24.53 -3.68 -16.75
C GLU A 364 -23.06 -4.06 -16.98
N ALA A 365 -22.14 -3.15 -16.63
CA ALA A 365 -20.71 -3.36 -16.77
C ALA A 365 -20.19 -4.56 -15.98
N ALA A 366 -20.70 -4.78 -14.76
CA ALA A 366 -20.28 -5.90 -13.92
C ALA A 366 -20.58 -7.26 -14.59
N ASN A 367 -21.57 -7.34 -15.47
CA ASN A 367 -21.91 -8.58 -16.18
C ASN A 367 -21.22 -8.75 -17.54
N LEU A 368 -20.45 -7.75 -18.00
CA LEU A 368 -19.69 -7.84 -19.25
C LEU A 368 -18.54 -8.86 -19.14
N PRO A 369 -18.15 -9.49 -20.27
CA PRO A 369 -16.94 -10.31 -20.32
C PRO A 369 -15.70 -9.48 -19.96
N GLN A 370 -14.67 -10.15 -19.45
CA GLN A 370 -13.40 -9.46 -19.17
C GLN A 370 -12.77 -8.97 -20.48
N ASN A 371 -12.23 -7.75 -20.43
CA ASN A 371 -11.47 -7.15 -21.50
C ASN A 371 -10.12 -6.71 -20.95
N ASP A 372 -9.05 -7.33 -21.42
CA ASP A 372 -7.69 -7.05 -20.95
C ASP A 372 -7.08 -5.82 -21.65
N ASN A 373 -7.75 -5.26 -22.66
CA ASN A 373 -7.32 -4.02 -23.32
C ASN A 373 -7.71 -2.80 -22.47
N PHE A 374 -6.89 -2.52 -21.45
CA PHE A 374 -7.05 -1.37 -20.56
C PHE A 374 -5.80 -0.49 -20.59
N ASP A 375 -5.96 0.74 -21.07
CA ASP A 375 -4.88 1.74 -21.04
C ASP A 375 -4.63 2.23 -19.61
N ASP A 376 -3.55 1.72 -19.00
CA ASP A 376 -3.02 2.18 -17.72
C ASP A 376 -1.78 3.06 -17.86
N ALA A 377 -1.47 3.53 -19.08
CA ALA A 377 -0.31 4.38 -19.29
C ALA A 377 -0.51 5.74 -18.62
N ILE A 378 0.51 6.16 -17.87
CA ILE A 378 0.60 7.51 -17.30
C ILE A 378 1.69 8.25 -18.06
N GLU A 379 1.32 9.41 -18.62
CA GLU A 379 2.28 10.29 -19.29
C GLU A 379 3.48 10.58 -18.38
N PRO A 380 4.73 10.51 -18.88
CA PRO A 380 5.91 10.71 -18.04
C PRO A 380 5.92 12.03 -17.26
N SER A 381 5.34 13.11 -17.81
CA SER A 381 5.24 14.42 -17.17
C SER A 381 4.22 14.47 -16.02
N LEU A 382 3.32 13.49 -15.93
CA LEU A 382 2.29 13.36 -14.91
C LEU A 382 2.54 12.17 -13.96
N ARG A 383 3.60 11.38 -14.21
CA ARG A 383 4.01 10.27 -13.37
C ARG A 383 4.83 10.75 -12.18
N ILE A 384 4.47 10.27 -10.99
CA ILE A 384 5.25 10.44 -9.77
C ILE A 384 5.42 9.09 -9.07
N SER A 385 6.64 8.78 -8.64
CA SER A 385 6.96 7.49 -8.00
C SER A 385 7.76 7.65 -6.70
N GLY A 386 7.80 6.59 -5.90
CA GLY A 386 8.46 6.58 -4.59
C GLY A 386 7.77 7.45 -3.53
N ALA A 387 8.27 7.40 -2.31
CA ALA A 387 7.83 8.21 -1.18
C ALA A 387 8.81 9.35 -0.91
N LYS A 388 8.33 10.53 -0.52
CA LYS A 388 9.18 11.65 -0.12
C LYS A 388 10.06 11.26 1.07
N LEU A 389 11.34 11.58 0.98
CA LEU A 389 12.30 11.26 2.04
C LEU A 389 11.95 11.98 3.35
N THR A 390 11.37 13.18 3.27
CA THR A 390 10.89 13.94 4.43
C THR A 390 9.67 13.34 5.12
N HIS A 391 8.98 12.39 4.49
CA HIS A 391 7.76 11.74 4.99
C HIS A 391 7.94 10.23 5.23
N ILE A 392 9.11 9.67 4.90
CA ILE A 392 9.38 8.26 5.13
C ILE A 392 9.51 8.00 6.63
N THR A 393 8.80 6.99 7.12
CA THR A 393 8.97 6.45 8.48
C THR A 393 9.60 5.06 8.40
N GLN A 394 10.20 4.58 9.49
CA GLN A 394 10.72 3.21 9.55
C GLN A 394 9.64 2.17 9.18
N ALA A 395 8.40 2.37 9.66
CA ALA A 395 7.28 1.50 9.34
C ALA A 395 6.91 1.52 7.85
N LEU A 396 6.93 2.69 7.21
CA LEU A 396 6.69 2.82 5.77
C LEU A 396 7.82 2.16 4.96
N ALA A 397 9.08 2.45 5.30
CA ALA A 397 10.24 1.86 4.64
C ALA A 397 10.23 0.32 4.74
N TYR A 398 9.93 -0.22 5.93
CA TYR A 398 9.83 -1.67 6.13
C TYR A 398 8.73 -2.29 5.25
N LYS A 399 7.55 -1.65 5.17
CA LYS A 399 6.44 -2.12 4.31
C LYS A 399 6.83 -2.05 2.82
N ALA A 400 7.45 -0.96 2.36
CA ALA A 400 7.94 -0.85 0.99
C ALA A 400 8.95 -1.95 0.64
N ILE A 401 9.95 -2.18 1.50
CA ILE A 401 10.95 -3.23 1.29
C ILE A 401 10.31 -4.62 1.23
N ARG A 402 9.31 -4.89 2.08
CA ARG A 402 8.56 -6.15 2.03
C ARG A 402 7.78 -6.30 0.72
N ASN A 403 7.10 -5.26 0.27
CA ASN A 403 6.36 -5.28 -0.99
C ASN A 403 7.30 -5.51 -2.19
N ILE A 404 8.44 -4.82 -2.23
CA ILE A 404 9.48 -5.01 -3.26
C ILE A 404 10.00 -6.45 -3.27
N LYS A 405 10.33 -7.01 -2.09
CA LYS A 405 10.80 -8.40 -1.99
C LYS A 405 9.73 -9.41 -2.43
N ALA A 406 8.47 -9.16 -2.09
CA ALA A 406 7.35 -10.02 -2.49
C ALA A 406 7.14 -10.01 -4.02
N LYS A 407 7.24 -8.84 -4.66
CA LYS A 407 7.18 -8.71 -6.13
C LYS A 407 8.37 -9.38 -6.82
N ALA A 408 9.59 -9.20 -6.29
CA ALA A 408 10.81 -9.69 -6.92
C ALA A 408 10.99 -11.22 -6.85
N LYS A 409 10.40 -11.88 -5.83
CA LYS A 409 10.45 -13.34 -5.66
C LYS A 409 9.06 -13.84 -5.28
N PRO A 410 8.16 -14.04 -6.25
CA PRO A 410 6.89 -14.70 -5.98
C PRO A 410 7.17 -16.13 -5.52
N VAL A 411 6.89 -16.42 -4.26
CA VAL A 411 7.13 -17.73 -3.67
C VAL A 411 5.94 -18.62 -4.02
N SER A 412 6.10 -19.48 -5.04
CA SER A 412 5.11 -20.52 -5.33
C SER A 412 5.26 -21.65 -4.32
N ARG A 413 4.19 -21.92 -3.56
CA ARG A 413 4.12 -23.04 -2.60
C ARG A 413 2.89 -23.86 -2.94
N MET A 414 3.05 -24.80 -3.87
CA MET A 414 1.95 -25.64 -4.37
C MET A 414 1.12 -26.27 -3.24
N ARG A 415 1.76 -26.85 -2.22
CA ARG A 415 1.04 -27.43 -1.07
C ARG A 415 0.23 -26.40 -0.26
N THR A 416 0.78 -25.20 -0.07
CA THR A 416 0.04 -24.10 0.56
C THR A 416 -1.14 -23.67 -0.31
N SER A 417 -0.95 -23.55 -1.63
CA SER A 417 -2.02 -23.20 -2.56
C SER A 417 -3.15 -24.24 -2.53
N ASN A 418 -2.81 -25.54 -2.53
CA ASN A 418 -3.79 -26.62 -2.45
C ASN A 418 -4.59 -26.57 -1.14
N ASN A 419 -3.93 -26.31 0.00
CA ASN A 419 -4.63 -26.16 1.28
C ASN A 419 -5.53 -24.92 1.31
N LEU A 420 -5.08 -23.81 0.72
CA LEU A 420 -5.92 -22.60 0.59
C LEU A 420 -7.15 -22.88 -0.28
N GLU A 421 -7.01 -23.67 -1.34
CA GLU A 421 -8.11 -24.03 -2.23
C GLU A 421 -9.12 -24.95 -1.54
N LYS A 422 -8.65 -25.99 -0.83
CA LYS A 422 -9.51 -26.83 0.03
C LYS A 422 -10.30 -25.99 1.03
N ILE A 423 -9.68 -24.98 1.63
CA ILE A 423 -10.36 -24.06 2.55
C ILE A 423 -11.44 -23.25 1.82
N LYS A 424 -11.15 -22.73 0.62
CA LYS A 424 -12.12 -21.96 -0.16
C LYS A 424 -13.33 -22.81 -0.54
N GLU A 425 -13.11 -23.99 -1.08
CA GLU A 425 -14.15 -24.94 -1.49
C GLU A 425 -15.05 -25.30 -0.29
N ALA A 426 -14.46 -25.67 0.84
CA ALA A 426 -15.22 -26.04 2.03
C ALA A 426 -16.08 -24.88 2.58
N ILE A 427 -15.54 -23.66 2.61
CA ILE A 427 -16.29 -22.49 3.10
C ILE A 427 -17.38 -22.08 2.08
N GLU A 428 -17.13 -22.23 0.79
CA GLU A 428 -18.11 -21.97 -0.25
C GLU A 428 -19.27 -22.98 -0.21
N GLU A 429 -18.97 -24.26 -0.01
CA GLU A 429 -19.98 -25.31 0.13
C GLU A 429 -20.91 -25.04 1.33
N GLU A 430 -20.31 -24.72 2.49
CA GLU A 430 -21.00 -24.55 3.77
C GLU A 430 -21.74 -23.20 3.88
N TYR A 431 -21.10 -22.10 3.46
CA TYR A 431 -21.60 -20.73 3.69
C TYR A 431 -22.04 -20.00 2.41
N LYS A 432 -21.95 -20.64 1.24
CA LYS A 432 -22.24 -20.04 -0.08
C LYS A 432 -21.45 -18.76 -0.33
N LYS A 433 -20.24 -18.69 0.24
CA LYS A 433 -19.31 -17.56 0.11
C LYS A 433 -17.90 -18.07 -0.09
N ARG A 434 -17.20 -17.58 -1.11
CA ARG A 434 -15.84 -17.99 -1.42
C ARG A 434 -14.80 -17.00 -0.85
N PRO A 435 -14.07 -17.34 0.23
CA PRO A 435 -13.18 -16.38 0.87
C PRO A 435 -11.92 -16.09 0.04
N THR A 436 -11.46 -14.84 0.03
CA THR A 436 -10.15 -14.50 -0.55
C THR A 436 -9.01 -15.14 0.25
N THR A 437 -7.89 -15.42 -0.40
CA THR A 437 -6.65 -15.85 0.28
C THR A 437 -6.23 -14.87 1.39
N GLU A 438 -6.43 -13.56 1.18
CA GLU A 438 -6.15 -12.53 2.20
C GLU A 438 -7.04 -12.70 3.44
N ALA A 439 -8.33 -12.99 3.24
CA ALA A 439 -9.29 -13.23 4.33
C ALA A 439 -8.91 -14.47 5.15
N ILE A 440 -8.48 -15.56 4.50
CA ILE A 440 -7.99 -16.77 5.17
C ILE A 440 -6.78 -16.44 6.05
N TRP A 441 -5.76 -15.76 5.52
CA TRP A 441 -4.59 -15.42 6.34
C TRP A 441 -4.91 -14.43 7.47
N LYS A 442 -5.83 -13.50 7.26
CA LYS A 442 -6.30 -12.59 8.32
C LYS A 442 -7.07 -13.34 9.41
N SER A 443 -7.87 -14.34 9.06
CA SER A 443 -8.67 -15.10 10.02
C SER A 443 -7.80 -15.89 11.01
N THR A 444 -6.66 -16.44 10.56
CA THR A 444 -5.66 -17.10 11.44
C THR A 444 -5.04 -16.17 12.50
N ARG A 445 -5.29 -14.86 12.43
CA ARG A 445 -4.78 -13.86 13.40
C ARG A 445 -5.86 -13.31 14.32
N ARG A 446 -7.08 -13.86 14.30
CA ARG A 446 -8.19 -13.41 15.17
C ARG A 446 -7.81 -13.46 16.65
N LYS A 447 -8.39 -12.55 17.42
CA LYS A 447 -8.19 -12.45 18.88
C LYS A 447 -8.78 -13.65 19.64
N ASP A 448 -9.67 -14.39 19.00
CA ASP A 448 -10.30 -15.60 19.53
C ASP A 448 -9.29 -16.75 19.70
N LEU A 449 -8.11 -16.66 19.08
CA LEU A 449 -7.07 -17.67 19.08
C LEU A 449 -5.90 -17.32 20.00
N SER A 450 -5.39 -18.33 20.72
CA SER A 450 -4.11 -18.28 21.42
C SER A 450 -2.94 -18.12 20.46
N ARG A 451 -1.79 -17.64 20.94
CA ARG A 451 -0.60 -17.45 20.10
C ARG A 451 -0.14 -18.78 19.48
N GLN A 452 -0.24 -19.88 20.23
CA GLN A 452 0.10 -21.23 19.82
C GLN A 452 -0.82 -21.70 18.69
N GLN A 453 -2.13 -21.51 18.81
CA GLN A 453 -3.10 -21.86 17.76
C GLN A 453 -2.86 -21.08 16.47
N ARG A 454 -2.56 -19.78 16.56
CA ARG A 454 -2.26 -18.97 15.36
C ARG A 454 -1.04 -19.48 14.63
N TYR A 455 0.03 -19.81 15.36
CA TYR A 455 1.23 -20.40 14.79
C TYR A 455 0.95 -21.78 14.19
N PHE A 456 0.18 -22.60 14.91
CA PHE A 456 -0.22 -23.93 14.46
C PHE A 456 -1.01 -23.89 13.15
N LEU A 457 -2.08 -23.10 13.08
CA LEU A 457 -2.88 -22.95 11.86
C LEU A 457 -2.03 -22.42 10.70
N TRP A 458 -1.14 -21.45 10.96
CA TRP A 458 -0.23 -20.94 9.95
C TRP A 458 0.69 -22.04 9.39
N MET A 459 1.29 -22.86 10.26
CA MET A 459 2.13 -23.99 9.88
C MET A 459 1.33 -25.07 9.14
N ALA A 460 0.12 -25.37 9.61
CA ALA A 460 -0.76 -26.38 9.03
C ALA A 460 -1.20 -26.00 7.60
N ILE A 461 -1.67 -24.76 7.39
CA ILE A 461 -2.03 -24.27 6.04
C ILE A 461 -0.81 -24.28 5.12
N HIS A 462 0.37 -23.95 5.64
CA HIS A 462 1.61 -24.04 4.85
C HIS A 462 2.09 -25.46 4.56
N ASP A 463 1.49 -26.49 5.15
CA ASP A 463 1.98 -27.87 5.16
C ASP A 463 3.45 -27.95 5.61
N ALA A 464 3.76 -27.25 6.71
CA ALA A 464 5.13 -27.09 7.21
C ALA A 464 5.49 -28.03 8.38
N TYR A 465 4.58 -28.90 8.79
CA TYR A 465 4.85 -29.92 9.81
C TYR A 465 5.48 -31.17 9.20
N MET A 466 6.30 -31.88 9.99
CA MET A 466 6.89 -33.15 9.59
C MET A 466 5.82 -34.26 9.67
N VAL A 467 5.13 -34.48 8.56
CA VAL A 467 4.05 -35.46 8.38
C VAL A 467 4.09 -36.08 6.98
N GLY A 468 3.54 -37.28 6.82
CA GLY A 468 3.45 -37.99 5.53
C GLY A 468 4.76 -38.00 4.75
N THR A 469 4.70 -37.56 3.50
CA THR A 469 5.84 -37.53 2.56
C THR A 469 7.03 -36.67 3.03
N HIS A 470 6.86 -35.77 4.01
CA HIS A 470 8.01 -35.02 4.56
C HIS A 470 9.02 -35.92 5.29
N TRP A 471 8.58 -37.08 5.77
CA TRP A 471 9.46 -38.09 6.37
C TRP A 471 10.20 -38.95 5.33
N GLN A 472 9.79 -38.95 4.07
CA GLN A 472 10.34 -39.83 3.02
C GLN A 472 11.54 -39.21 2.29
N ARG A 473 12.40 -38.50 3.03
CA ARG A 473 13.63 -37.94 2.43
C ARG A 473 14.71 -39.00 2.41
N ASP A 474 15.43 -39.12 1.29
CA ASP A 474 16.52 -40.09 1.11
C ASP A 474 17.60 -40.01 2.20
N SER A 475 17.79 -38.81 2.79
CA SER A 475 18.76 -38.58 3.87
C SER A 475 18.34 -39.15 5.24
N PHE A 476 17.10 -39.61 5.41
CA PHE A 476 16.60 -40.11 6.69
C PHE A 476 16.72 -41.64 6.80
N SER A 477 16.93 -42.15 8.01
CA SER A 477 16.97 -43.60 8.28
C SER A 477 15.61 -44.25 8.04
N ALA A 478 15.60 -45.57 7.79
CA ALA A 478 14.37 -46.34 7.59
C ALA A 478 13.39 -46.21 8.78
N GLU A 479 13.91 -46.13 10.00
CA GLU A 479 13.12 -45.90 11.22
C GLU A 479 12.43 -44.52 11.21
N ILE A 480 13.09 -43.47 10.73
CA ILE A 480 12.48 -42.14 10.63
C ILE A 480 11.48 -42.09 9.47
N GLN A 481 11.80 -42.72 8.34
CA GLN A 481 10.91 -42.80 7.18
C GLN A 481 9.63 -43.59 7.47
N SER A 482 9.68 -44.57 8.37
CA SER A 482 8.49 -45.36 8.77
C SER A 482 7.38 -44.49 9.38
N ARG A 483 7.73 -43.31 9.93
CA ARG A 483 6.79 -42.31 10.47
C ARG A 483 5.95 -41.60 9.40
N ALA A 484 6.20 -41.87 8.12
CA ALA A 484 5.37 -41.36 7.01
C ALA A 484 3.95 -41.94 7.01
N ASN A 485 3.80 -43.16 7.51
CA ASN A 485 2.52 -43.89 7.53
C ASN A 485 2.06 -44.12 8.96
N CYS A 486 0.76 -44.19 9.15
CA CYS A 486 0.13 -44.52 10.43
C CYS A 486 0.31 -46.01 10.72
N SER A 487 0.72 -46.36 11.94
CA SER A 487 0.89 -47.75 12.38
C SER A 487 -0.41 -48.51 12.60
N HIS A 488 -1.53 -47.81 12.73
CA HIS A 488 -2.82 -48.41 13.08
C HIS A 488 -3.63 -48.82 11.85
N ASP A 489 -3.60 -48.00 10.80
CA ASP A 489 -4.41 -48.19 9.59
C ASP A 489 -3.57 -48.21 8.29
N GLY A 490 -2.24 -48.04 8.39
CA GLY A 490 -1.31 -48.11 7.26
C GLY A 490 -1.37 -46.92 6.28
N ALA A 491 -2.31 -45.98 6.47
CA ALA A 491 -2.46 -44.84 5.58
C ALA A 491 -1.32 -43.83 5.73
N THR A 492 -1.02 -43.08 4.67
CA THR A 492 -0.06 -41.97 4.75
C THR A 492 -0.55 -40.92 5.74
N GLU A 493 0.27 -40.64 6.75
CA GLU A 493 -0.11 -39.83 7.90
C GLU A 493 -0.04 -38.32 7.56
N THR A 494 -0.98 -37.86 6.74
CA THR A 494 -1.17 -36.45 6.38
C THR A 494 -1.96 -35.70 7.45
N LEU A 495 -2.01 -34.35 7.40
CA LEU A 495 -2.89 -33.59 8.30
C LEU A 495 -4.37 -33.97 8.15
N GLU A 496 -4.81 -34.30 6.93
CA GLU A 496 -6.17 -34.79 6.69
C GLU A 496 -6.44 -36.12 7.37
N HIS A 497 -5.47 -37.03 7.31
CA HIS A 497 -5.55 -38.30 8.02
C HIS A 497 -5.58 -38.07 9.54
N ILE A 498 -4.64 -37.30 10.09
CA ILE A 498 -4.53 -37.03 11.53
C ILE A 498 -5.80 -36.38 12.08
N PHE A 499 -6.37 -35.40 11.38
CA PHE A 499 -7.51 -34.65 11.90
C PHE A 499 -8.86 -35.31 11.66
N ILE A 500 -9.02 -36.11 10.60
CA ILE A 500 -10.34 -36.54 10.14
C ILE A 500 -10.46 -38.06 9.96
N LYS A 501 -9.43 -38.74 9.42
CA LYS A 501 -9.56 -40.12 8.92
C LYS A 501 -8.93 -41.20 9.80
N CYS A 502 -8.03 -40.83 10.73
CA CYS A 502 -7.28 -41.80 11.51
C CYS A 502 -8.21 -42.66 12.38
N GLU A 503 -7.97 -43.98 12.36
CA GLU A 503 -8.74 -44.97 13.13
C GLU A 503 -8.27 -45.11 14.58
N CYS A 504 -7.09 -44.57 14.91
CA CYS A 504 -6.58 -44.56 16.27
C CYS A 504 -7.43 -43.66 17.18
N ALA A 505 -7.56 -44.05 18.46
CA ALA A 505 -8.20 -43.22 19.47
C ALA A 505 -7.54 -41.83 19.55
N GLY A 506 -8.35 -40.78 19.44
CA GLY A 506 -7.93 -39.39 19.43
C GLY A 506 -8.96 -38.50 18.75
N GLN A 507 -8.86 -38.38 17.43
CA GLN A 507 -9.62 -37.38 16.66
C GLN A 507 -11.13 -37.62 16.72
N SER A 508 -11.58 -38.87 16.60
CA SER A 508 -13.00 -39.20 16.61
C SER A 508 -13.64 -38.91 17.97
N GLU A 509 -12.95 -39.23 19.09
CA GLU A 509 -13.41 -38.88 20.43
C GLU A 509 -13.49 -37.36 20.63
N VAL A 510 -12.50 -36.61 20.16
CA VAL A 510 -12.52 -35.14 20.25
C VAL A 510 -13.70 -34.54 19.47
N TRP A 511 -13.95 -35.00 18.24
CA TRP A 511 -15.08 -34.51 17.46
C TRP A 511 -16.44 -34.92 18.00
N GLN A 512 -16.54 -36.10 18.63
CA GLN A 512 -17.76 -36.52 19.32
C GLN A 512 -18.09 -35.60 20.49
N GLU A 513 -17.12 -35.28 21.36
CA GLU A 513 -17.35 -34.38 22.49
C GLU A 513 -17.67 -32.96 22.03
N MET A 514 -16.98 -32.47 20.99
CA MET A 514 -17.28 -31.18 20.37
C MET A 514 -18.70 -31.14 19.80
N GLY A 515 -19.13 -32.20 19.11
CA GLY A 515 -20.49 -32.30 18.57
C GLY A 515 -21.57 -32.33 19.65
N LYS A 516 -21.34 -33.06 20.75
CA LYS A 516 -22.26 -33.07 21.89
C LYS A 516 -22.45 -31.68 22.49
N LEU A 517 -21.36 -30.95 22.71
CA LEU A 517 -21.41 -29.60 23.24
C LEU A 517 -22.05 -28.63 22.22
N TRP A 518 -21.75 -28.79 20.93
CA TRP A 518 -22.33 -27.96 19.88
C TRP A 518 -23.85 -28.15 19.78
N GLY A 519 -24.33 -29.39 19.89
CA GLY A 519 -25.76 -29.70 19.86
C GLY A 519 -26.58 -29.01 20.95
N GLN A 520 -25.98 -28.64 22.07
CA GLN A 520 -26.65 -27.88 23.14
C GLN A 520 -26.94 -26.42 22.73
N THR A 521 -26.33 -25.92 21.66
CA THR A 521 -26.49 -24.52 21.23
C THR A 521 -27.76 -24.24 20.42
N ASN A 522 -28.52 -25.28 20.05
CA ASN A 522 -29.65 -25.23 19.11
C ASN A 522 -29.29 -24.56 17.77
N GLU A 523 -28.02 -24.63 17.37
CA GLU A 523 -27.58 -24.27 16.03
C GLU A 523 -27.63 -25.51 15.11
N GLN A 524 -27.17 -25.36 13.87
CA GLN A 524 -27.16 -26.42 12.86
C GLN A 524 -26.48 -27.71 13.36
N ASP A 525 -26.98 -28.85 12.86
CA ASP A 525 -26.45 -30.17 13.15
C ASP A 525 -24.93 -30.24 12.93
N TRP A 526 -24.25 -30.86 13.90
CA TRP A 526 -22.82 -31.05 13.85
C TRP A 526 -22.46 -32.21 12.93
N ASN A 527 -21.57 -31.95 11.98
CA ASN A 527 -20.90 -32.96 11.18
C ASN A 527 -19.38 -32.83 11.34
N PRO A 528 -18.62 -33.94 11.37
CA PRO A 528 -17.17 -33.89 11.33
C PRO A 528 -16.67 -33.07 10.12
N PRO A 529 -15.71 -32.14 10.32
CA PRO A 529 -15.31 -31.20 9.28
C PRO A 529 -14.46 -31.89 8.21
N SER A 530 -14.48 -31.38 6.98
CA SER A 530 -13.40 -31.64 6.01
C SER A 530 -12.10 -30.96 6.48
N LEU A 531 -10.94 -31.34 5.93
CA LEU A 531 -9.69 -30.64 6.23
C LEU A 531 -9.78 -29.13 5.92
N GLY A 532 -10.45 -28.78 4.82
CA GLY A 532 -10.70 -27.40 4.42
C GLY A 532 -11.53 -26.64 5.46
N ALA A 533 -12.66 -27.20 5.90
CA ALA A 533 -13.52 -26.62 6.92
C ALA A 533 -12.78 -26.47 8.26
N ALA A 534 -11.99 -27.48 8.64
CA ALA A 534 -11.16 -27.45 9.85
C ALA A 534 -10.16 -26.29 9.85
N LEU A 535 -9.30 -26.22 8.82
CA LEU A 535 -8.28 -25.17 8.68
C LEU A 535 -8.90 -23.79 8.43
N GLY A 536 -10.07 -23.75 7.79
CA GLY A 536 -10.85 -22.56 7.44
C GLY A 536 -11.80 -22.05 8.53
N SER A 537 -12.00 -22.82 9.61
CA SER A 537 -13.00 -22.58 10.66
C SER A 537 -13.02 -21.17 11.24
N GLN A 538 -11.90 -20.46 11.17
CA GLN A 538 -11.75 -19.09 11.67
C GLN A 538 -12.44 -18.03 10.80
N ILE A 539 -12.88 -18.43 9.60
CA ILE A 539 -13.66 -17.60 8.67
C ILE A 539 -15.15 -17.71 8.97
N ALA A 540 -15.62 -18.87 9.46
CA ALA A 540 -17.02 -19.19 9.71
C ALA A 540 -17.80 -18.02 10.34
N GLU A 541 -19.00 -17.77 9.83
CA GLU A 541 -19.92 -16.74 10.29
C GLU A 541 -21.29 -17.35 10.52
N ILE A 542 -21.65 -17.49 11.80
CA ILE A 542 -22.95 -18.03 12.19
C ILE A 542 -23.95 -16.89 12.20
N THR A 543 -25.00 -17.01 11.40
CA THR A 543 -26.03 -15.99 11.23
C THR A 543 -27.37 -16.49 11.74
N ASN A 544 -28.30 -15.57 12.00
CA ASN A 544 -29.70 -15.93 12.20
C ASN A 544 -30.44 -16.01 10.85
N GLU A 545 -31.72 -16.38 10.86
CA GLU A 545 -32.57 -16.48 9.66
C GLU A 545 -32.63 -15.19 8.82
N ARG A 546 -32.37 -14.03 9.44
CA ARG A 546 -32.30 -12.72 8.76
C ARG A 546 -30.89 -12.36 8.26
N GLY A 547 -29.95 -13.31 8.29
CA GLY A 547 -28.55 -13.11 7.87
C GLY A 547 -27.69 -12.27 8.85
N LYS A 548 -28.21 -11.93 10.04
CA LYS A 548 -27.47 -11.15 11.03
C LYS A 548 -26.49 -12.04 11.81
N LEU A 549 -25.23 -11.62 11.87
CA LEU A 549 -24.16 -12.32 12.59
C LEU A 549 -24.46 -12.49 14.09
N LYS A 550 -24.52 -13.74 14.56
CA LYS A 550 -24.54 -14.12 15.97
C LYS A 550 -23.10 -14.08 16.51
N LYS A 551 -22.63 -12.89 16.95
CA LYS A 551 -21.24 -12.65 17.36
C LYS A 551 -20.72 -13.65 18.40
N GLY A 552 -21.48 -13.87 19.48
CA GLY A 552 -21.12 -14.79 20.56
C GLY A 552 -20.96 -16.23 20.07
N ARG A 553 -21.95 -16.71 19.32
CA ARG A 553 -21.98 -18.08 18.81
C ARG A 553 -20.93 -18.34 17.73
N THR A 554 -20.71 -17.38 16.83
CA THR A 554 -19.60 -17.42 15.87
C THR A 554 -18.26 -17.53 16.58
N ARG A 555 -18.08 -16.77 17.66
CA ARG A 555 -16.86 -16.83 18.47
C ARG A 555 -16.71 -18.18 19.18
N LEU A 556 -17.80 -18.75 19.71
CA LEU A 556 -17.80 -20.08 20.32
C LEU A 556 -17.33 -21.14 19.32
N TYR A 557 -17.94 -21.19 18.14
CA TYR A 557 -17.57 -22.16 17.09
C TYR A 557 -16.08 -22.11 16.76
N ARG A 558 -15.54 -20.90 16.56
CA ARG A 558 -14.12 -20.69 16.27
C ARG A 558 -13.20 -21.20 17.38
N ILE A 559 -13.60 -20.99 18.64
CA ILE A 559 -12.88 -21.47 19.81
C ILE A 559 -12.91 -23.00 19.85
N LEU A 560 -14.09 -23.62 19.77
CA LEU A 560 -14.24 -25.07 19.83
C LEU A 560 -13.42 -25.74 18.73
N MET A 561 -13.51 -25.24 17.50
CA MET A 561 -12.72 -25.75 16.38
C MET A 561 -11.21 -25.63 16.62
N ALA A 562 -10.74 -24.48 17.11
CA ALA A 562 -9.31 -24.27 17.34
C ALA A 562 -8.75 -25.10 18.51
N GLU A 563 -9.49 -25.24 19.60
CA GLU A 563 -9.10 -26.10 20.73
C GLU A 563 -9.09 -27.57 20.34
N SER A 564 -10.13 -28.03 19.63
CA SER A 564 -10.22 -29.41 19.14
C SER A 564 -9.06 -29.75 18.21
N LEU A 565 -8.82 -28.95 17.16
CA LEU A 565 -7.73 -29.22 16.21
C LEU A 565 -6.35 -29.22 16.86
N TYR A 566 -6.11 -28.25 17.75
CA TYR A 566 -4.83 -28.15 18.43
C TYR A 566 -4.63 -29.29 19.43
N LEU A 567 -5.70 -29.76 20.09
CA LEU A 567 -5.62 -30.93 20.96
C LEU A 567 -5.35 -32.21 20.16
N ILE A 568 -6.04 -32.44 19.04
CA ILE A 568 -5.80 -33.61 18.17
C ILE A 568 -4.33 -33.63 17.73
N TRP A 569 -3.79 -32.48 17.31
CA TRP A 569 -2.38 -32.36 16.98
C TRP A 569 -1.45 -32.72 18.15
N LYS A 570 -1.74 -32.22 19.36
CA LYS A 570 -0.95 -32.52 20.56
C LYS A 570 -0.98 -34.01 20.90
N LEU A 571 -2.17 -34.62 20.91
CA LEU A 571 -2.35 -36.06 21.16
C LEU A 571 -1.53 -36.90 20.19
N ARG A 572 -1.55 -36.56 18.89
CA ARG A 572 -0.72 -37.22 17.87
C ARG A 572 0.77 -37.04 18.14
N CYS A 573 1.22 -35.82 18.44
CA CYS A 573 2.63 -35.56 18.73
C CYS A 573 3.12 -36.35 19.94
N GLU A 574 2.37 -36.36 21.03
CA GLU A 574 2.70 -37.15 22.23
C GLU A 574 2.74 -38.64 21.91
N ARG A 575 1.73 -39.16 21.18
CA ARG A 575 1.69 -40.56 20.74
C ARG A 575 2.96 -40.94 19.97
N ILE A 576 3.22 -40.23 18.87
CA ILE A 576 4.28 -40.59 17.90
C ILE A 576 5.69 -40.31 18.44
N ILE A 577 5.88 -39.27 19.27
CA ILE A 577 7.20 -38.78 19.64
C ILE A 577 7.59 -39.19 21.07
N GLN A 578 6.64 -39.30 21.99
CA GLN A 578 6.92 -39.49 23.42
C GLN A 578 6.54 -40.89 23.93
N ASN A 579 5.51 -41.51 23.34
CA ASN A 579 4.91 -42.73 23.87
C ASN A 579 5.09 -43.95 22.96
N ASP A 580 6.15 -43.97 22.13
CA ASP A 580 6.44 -45.08 21.19
C ASP A 580 5.23 -45.52 20.36
N ASN A 581 4.44 -44.54 19.95
CA ASN A 581 3.22 -44.69 19.16
C ASN A 581 2.05 -45.43 19.88
N THR A 582 2.07 -45.47 21.21
CA THR A 582 1.00 -46.04 22.03
C THR A 582 -0.22 -45.13 22.07
N ALA A 583 -1.39 -45.66 21.73
CA ALA A 583 -2.65 -44.91 21.71
C ALA A 583 -3.06 -44.43 23.13
N HIS A 584 -3.62 -43.22 23.21
CA HIS A 584 -4.20 -42.69 24.45
C HIS A 584 -5.53 -43.37 24.76
N SER A 585 -5.89 -43.43 26.04
CA SER A 585 -7.19 -43.99 26.43
C SER A 585 -8.34 -43.03 26.10
N LYS A 586 -9.51 -43.56 25.70
CA LYS A 586 -10.69 -42.74 25.41
C LYS A 586 -11.12 -41.84 26.58
N PRO A 587 -11.13 -42.30 27.85
CA PRO A 587 -11.46 -41.45 28.99
C PRO A 587 -10.49 -40.28 29.16
N GLU A 588 -9.19 -40.53 28.95
CA GLU A 588 -8.16 -39.49 29.02
C GLU A 588 -8.35 -38.43 27.94
N ILE A 589 -8.61 -38.84 26.69
CA ILE A 589 -8.85 -37.92 25.57
C ILE A 589 -10.04 -37.00 25.87
N ARG A 590 -11.15 -37.57 26.35
CA ARG A 590 -12.35 -36.82 26.74
C ARG A 590 -12.06 -35.82 27.87
N ALA A 591 -11.38 -36.28 28.92
CA ALA A 591 -11.02 -35.42 30.05
C ALA A 591 -10.12 -34.25 29.63
N ARG A 592 -9.13 -34.50 28.76
CA ARG A 592 -8.25 -33.46 28.21
C ARG A 592 -9.00 -32.45 27.35
N TRP A 593 -9.99 -32.88 26.56
CA TRP A 593 -10.80 -31.97 25.76
C TRP A 593 -11.67 -31.06 26.63
N TRP A 594 -12.43 -31.63 27.56
CA TRP A 594 -13.24 -30.84 28.50
C TRP A 594 -12.39 -29.89 29.36
N LYS A 595 -11.20 -30.33 29.77
CA LYS A 595 -10.24 -29.45 30.45
C LYS A 595 -9.85 -28.26 29.56
N ALA A 596 -9.51 -28.49 28.29
CA ALA A 596 -9.14 -27.42 27.37
C ALA A 596 -10.26 -26.38 27.17
N ILE A 597 -11.52 -26.84 27.07
CA ILE A 597 -12.68 -25.96 26.95
C ILE A 597 -12.91 -25.14 28.23
N ASN A 598 -12.82 -25.77 29.40
CA ASN A 598 -12.97 -25.08 30.69
C ASN A 598 -11.81 -24.11 30.99
N ASP A 599 -10.57 -24.48 30.66
CA ASP A 599 -9.41 -23.57 30.73
C ASP A 599 -9.66 -22.33 29.85
N ARG A 600 -10.25 -22.53 28.66
CA ARG A 600 -10.57 -21.43 27.73
C ARG A 600 -11.66 -20.50 28.26
N LEU A 601 -12.71 -21.06 28.87
CA LEU A 601 -13.75 -20.30 29.58
C LEU A 601 -13.12 -19.43 30.68
N GLU A 602 -12.24 -20.01 31.49
CA GLU A 602 -11.59 -19.31 32.61
C GLU A 602 -10.70 -18.17 32.11
N ILE A 603 -9.94 -18.37 31.03
CA ILE A 603 -9.20 -17.29 30.36
C ILE A 603 -10.15 -16.18 29.91
N ASP A 604 -11.28 -16.51 29.28
CA ASP A 604 -12.23 -15.51 28.81
C ASP A 604 -12.83 -14.69 29.95
N LYS A 605 -13.15 -15.32 31.09
CA LYS A 605 -13.59 -14.63 32.31
C LYS A 605 -12.52 -13.66 32.80
N GLN A 606 -11.26 -14.10 32.92
CA GLN A 606 -10.15 -13.22 33.32
C GLN A 606 -9.94 -12.06 32.34
N MET A 607 -10.19 -12.29 31.06
CA MET A 607 -10.07 -11.28 30.02
C MET A 607 -11.19 -10.23 30.05
N THR A 608 -12.21 -10.35 30.90
CA THR A 608 -13.24 -9.30 31.11
C THR A 608 -12.81 -8.21 32.10
N GLN A 609 -11.70 -8.40 32.82
CA GLN A 609 -11.29 -7.50 33.89
C GLN A 609 -10.97 -6.08 33.38
N LYS A 610 -11.51 -5.07 34.09
CA LYS A 610 -11.38 -3.65 33.72
C LYS A 610 -9.93 -3.14 33.73
N ASN A 611 -9.05 -3.74 34.53
CA ASN A 611 -7.62 -3.40 34.59
C ASN A 611 -6.87 -3.67 33.27
N LEU A 612 -7.41 -4.51 32.39
CA LEU A 612 -6.85 -4.80 31.06
C LEU A 612 -7.09 -3.67 30.03
N LYS A 613 -7.88 -2.64 30.38
CA LYS A 613 -8.19 -1.47 29.53
C LYS A 613 -8.60 -1.92 28.12
N ASN A 614 -7.91 -1.44 27.08
CA ASN A 614 -8.20 -1.71 25.67
C ASN A 614 -7.92 -3.17 25.24
N LYS A 615 -7.39 -4.01 26.14
CA LYS A 615 -7.17 -5.45 25.91
C LYS A 615 -8.30 -6.31 26.47
N ALA A 616 -9.20 -5.74 27.28
CA ALA A 616 -10.32 -6.47 27.83
C ALA A 616 -11.29 -6.93 26.71
N ILE A 617 -11.85 -8.11 26.89
CA ILE A 617 -12.97 -8.61 26.07
C ILE A 617 -14.25 -8.09 26.71
N PRO A 618 -15.18 -7.51 25.94
CA PRO A 618 -16.46 -7.05 26.49
C PRO A 618 -17.20 -8.20 27.20
N THR A 619 -17.63 -7.98 28.44
CA THR A 619 -18.36 -8.98 29.25
C THR A 619 -19.56 -9.56 28.50
N ARG A 620 -20.36 -8.69 27.87
CA ARG A 620 -21.52 -9.12 27.06
C ARG A 620 -21.14 -10.09 25.94
N LEU A 621 -19.96 -9.94 25.34
CA LEU A 621 -19.49 -10.87 24.30
C LEU A 621 -19.15 -12.22 24.92
N VAL A 622 -18.44 -12.25 26.05
CA VAL A 622 -18.11 -13.50 26.78
C VAL A 622 -19.37 -14.23 27.20
N LEU A 623 -20.32 -13.55 27.85
CA LEU A 623 -21.61 -14.13 28.21
C LEU A 623 -22.28 -14.75 26.98
N SER A 624 -22.47 -13.97 25.90
CA SER A 624 -23.10 -14.47 24.66
C SER A 624 -22.34 -15.59 23.95
N THR A 625 -21.04 -15.76 24.21
CA THR A 625 -20.24 -16.87 23.66
C THR A 625 -20.60 -18.18 24.35
N TRP A 626 -20.74 -18.15 25.67
CA TRP A 626 -20.88 -19.37 26.48
C TRP A 626 -22.33 -19.65 26.89
N THR A 627 -23.28 -18.75 26.60
CA THR A 627 -24.70 -18.99 26.91
C THR A 627 -25.24 -20.26 26.25
N GLY A 628 -26.03 -21.00 27.02
CA GLY A 628 -26.72 -22.24 26.63
C GLY A 628 -25.87 -23.50 26.79
N ILE A 629 -24.61 -23.38 27.24
CA ILE A 629 -23.68 -24.51 27.37
C ILE A 629 -22.94 -24.53 28.71
N ILE A 630 -23.33 -23.67 29.65
CA ILE A 630 -22.77 -23.64 31.00
C ILE A 630 -23.54 -24.62 31.90
N GLN A 631 -22.82 -25.33 32.75
CA GLN A 631 -23.42 -26.22 33.74
C GLN A 631 -24.29 -25.43 34.71
N ASP A 632 -25.52 -25.89 34.95
CA ASP A 632 -26.48 -25.26 35.86
C ASP A 632 -26.67 -23.75 35.59
N GLU A 633 -26.62 -23.32 34.32
CA GLU A 633 -26.66 -21.89 33.94
C GLU A 633 -27.87 -21.14 34.54
N GLN A 634 -29.01 -21.82 34.70
CA GLN A 634 -30.23 -21.25 35.30
C GLN A 634 -30.05 -20.82 36.77
N ARG A 635 -29.04 -21.34 37.47
CA ARG A 635 -28.71 -21.00 38.87
C ARG A 635 -27.70 -19.86 38.98
N LEU A 636 -27.12 -19.42 37.86
CA LEU A 636 -26.14 -18.35 37.81
C LEU A 636 -26.83 -16.99 37.59
N PRO A 637 -26.26 -15.88 38.10
CA PRO A 637 -26.73 -14.55 37.75
C PRO A 637 -26.43 -14.22 36.28
N ASP A 638 -27.14 -13.22 35.74
CA ASP A 638 -26.97 -12.73 34.37
C ASP A 638 -25.51 -12.43 33.99
N ASP A 639 -24.72 -11.92 34.94
CA ASP A 639 -23.27 -11.79 34.81
C ASP A 639 -22.54 -12.73 35.77
N TRP A 640 -22.24 -13.93 35.28
CA TRP A 640 -21.47 -14.94 36.00
C TRP A 640 -19.96 -14.82 35.83
N THR A 641 -19.45 -13.83 35.09
CA THR A 641 -18.02 -13.77 34.73
C THR A 641 -17.09 -13.59 35.94
N GLY A 642 -17.61 -13.05 37.05
CA GLY A 642 -16.90 -12.95 38.34
C GLY A 642 -16.99 -14.18 39.24
N ILE A 643 -17.79 -15.19 38.89
CA ILE A 643 -18.04 -16.37 39.74
C ILE A 643 -16.96 -17.43 39.54
N ARG A 644 -16.46 -18.01 40.63
CA ARG A 644 -15.54 -19.16 40.59
C ARG A 644 -16.30 -20.47 40.41
N GLY A 645 -15.69 -21.44 39.74
CA GLY A 645 -16.29 -22.78 39.59
C GLY A 645 -17.39 -22.88 38.51
N VAL A 646 -17.55 -21.86 37.66
CA VAL A 646 -18.38 -21.97 36.46
C VAL A 646 -17.71 -22.90 35.46
N LEU A 647 -18.40 -23.96 35.04
CA LEU A 647 -17.91 -24.97 34.11
C LEU A 647 -18.80 -25.06 32.85
N VAL A 648 -18.19 -25.49 31.75
CA VAL A 648 -18.88 -25.79 30.49
C VAL A 648 -19.33 -27.24 30.48
N GLY A 649 -20.54 -27.49 29.97
CA GLY A 649 -21.14 -28.81 29.78
C GLY A 649 -22.18 -29.16 30.84
N HIS A 650 -23.04 -30.13 30.53
CA HIS A 650 -23.90 -30.80 31.50
C HIS A 650 -23.21 -32.11 31.85
N LEU A 651 -22.54 -32.16 33.01
CA LEU A 651 -21.90 -33.37 33.53
C LEU A 651 -22.94 -34.42 33.92
#